data_AF-A0A8H4VRU7-F1
#
_entry.id   AF-A0A8H4VRU7-F1
#
_cell.length_a   1.000
_cell.length_b   1.000
_cell.length_c   1.000
_cell.angle_alpha   90.00
_cell.angle_beta   90.00
_cell.angle_gamma   90.00
#
_symmetry.space_group_name_H-M   'P 1'
#
loop_
_entity.id
_entity.type
_entity.pdbx_description
1 polymer ?
#
loop_
_entity_poly.entity_id
_entity_poly.type
_entity_poly.pdbx_seq_one_letter_code
_entity_poly.pdbx_strand_id
1 'polypeptide(L)'
;MFVSEDLYRSLLGRDIKSDSELALLNQSLRITANVKTGHFKLLSVFDSPISFGNKSTYDDFSAYQNVQILSESITFTGDLLSPKGILISCNDILSSKAVVNTTGTNGADQVIGGSAAKPGDNGAPIKFYIQNGTVAVSNNLSFVAEGGTGGGVTVANSHGGAGGNGGIITRIFQSCYTNLLGFAYQFLDENNAPDDVLQFTSVRRNDPSYILAFQLLKHTSNYPIDEGNISSRVDGLRQLLIDIDNGVAATVYDLVVKVRLIRNAVEAVVTQQKDAFSVSAYYKGGYGGAGNGIGTNGPSGQPGSDVYYVFSKYDPGAQGRTAFAYANPEQCAMLLDRGKIFYYMGSPVLLGRAANIFQRLVDRLCFLSVDLSGIYEADEAAKLQSIRTDAANMLIQLSSGVSYNGHEYNWAPRASYTIYEQVLNIALDDNQAFENAYIQYHVALDKQEKLTASVNMALQQTTQMIGSLNTEINDLVAQLKDTENRLIQLTDPVKITHSILMGTFERLKDRIQNHFELSVPQLLNALTKMAATPTGVVAGNAGLGLVFEGFNSVPDVNGVPANKDYIIKQILYGEATVKSIDDTLDKNSLNGEFVVDDPFGTRLMVARDDLMHFLDAYASSNFADVIDEIKEDYDAFIAAILARNEQAVLYNMQLNVYVEKVASRAEYQAMKNNLQGKEIEANDPGLAIITTYMDSVYQSSRARVLNYLDRFVRSLNFRMLTTFDIFQLAFGGGDADSVPQSITNVAMRSARSRIQDAFLQTVEIWGSEPARFPADFNNPRGKRIYLDEKSLSILKTEHQVTVNIPVTYKDSTIKNEFTGCCNIRVYRARFGLTGLVAKKSAYVGCNLVHTGKEVLVDRQSVGLTFVHDPISITYSYVLSPDGTINVLDNGNLAEADVDEPAKSYAAPGAFPVEGWKVDLRASALEDLDFSGVTEAYFDFCGTNYAF
;
A
#
# COMPACT_ATOMS: atom_id res chain seq x y z
N MET A 1 1.41 35.11 -15.40
CA MET A 1 0.38 34.21 -14.83
C MET A 1 0.02 34.85 -13.50
N PHE A 2 -1.18 35.40 -13.31
CA PHE A 2 -1.53 36.12 -12.07
C PHE A 2 -2.50 35.25 -11.27
N VAL A 3 -1.99 34.46 -10.33
CA VAL A 3 -2.83 33.77 -9.36
C VAL A 3 -2.86 34.67 -8.13
N SER A 4 -4.03 35.22 -7.78
CA SER A 4 -4.15 36.07 -6.60
C SER A 4 -4.14 35.20 -5.35
N GLU A 5 -3.29 35.56 -4.40
CA GLU A 5 -3.31 35.09 -3.02
C GLU A 5 -4.74 35.09 -2.44
N ASP A 6 -5.55 36.07 -2.85
CA ASP A 6 -6.98 36.20 -2.54
C ASP A 6 -7.82 34.98 -2.89
N LEU A 7 -7.51 34.28 -3.99
CA LEU A 7 -8.26 33.09 -4.43
C LEU A 7 -8.05 31.92 -3.45
N TYR A 8 -6.80 31.74 -2.99
CA TYR A 8 -6.48 30.72 -2.01
C TYR A 8 -6.99 31.06 -0.62
N ARG A 9 -6.92 32.33 -0.20
CA ARG A 9 -7.48 32.80 1.08
C ARG A 9 -8.97 32.48 1.19
N SER A 10 -9.69 32.68 0.09
CA SER A 10 -11.09 32.34 0.02
C SER A 10 -11.39 30.84 0.12
N LEU A 11 -10.51 29.98 -0.39
CA LEU A 11 -10.69 28.52 -0.38
C LEU A 11 -10.39 27.91 0.99
N LEU A 12 -9.32 28.37 1.63
CA LEU A 12 -8.83 27.80 2.87
C LEU A 12 -9.48 28.43 4.11
N GLY A 13 -10.27 29.50 3.95
CA GLY A 13 -10.88 30.23 5.07
C GLY A 13 -9.86 30.86 6.02
N ARG A 14 -8.61 31.02 5.57
CA ARG A 14 -7.49 31.59 6.35
C ARG A 14 -6.54 32.35 5.43
N ASP A 15 -5.88 33.36 5.99
CA ASP A 15 -4.83 34.09 5.27
C ASP A 15 -3.64 33.18 4.94
N ILE A 16 -3.19 33.22 3.69
CA ILE A 16 -1.86 32.78 3.30
C ILE A 16 -0.88 33.84 3.79
N LYS A 17 0.15 33.41 4.50
CA LYS A 17 1.08 34.32 5.19
C LYS A 17 2.31 34.69 4.36
N SER A 18 2.58 33.97 3.26
CA SER A 18 3.73 34.22 2.37
C SER A 18 3.65 33.50 1.02
N ASP A 19 4.41 34.00 0.03
CA ASP A 19 4.72 33.32 -1.25
C ASP A 19 5.24 31.88 -1.03
N SER A 20 5.93 31.63 0.08
CA SER A 20 6.44 30.31 0.46
C SER A 20 5.34 29.34 0.85
N GLU A 21 4.34 29.79 1.59
CA GLU A 21 3.17 28.96 1.95
C GLU A 21 2.37 28.59 0.70
N LEU A 22 2.24 29.53 -0.26
CA LEU A 22 1.57 29.29 -1.54
C LEU A 22 2.28 28.20 -2.38
N ALA A 23 3.61 28.27 -2.51
CA ALA A 23 4.39 27.30 -3.26
C ALA A 23 4.26 25.86 -2.70
N LEU A 24 4.16 25.72 -1.37
CA LEU A 24 3.99 24.40 -0.73
C LEU A 24 2.56 23.86 -0.90
N LEU A 25 1.55 24.74 -0.90
CA LEU A 25 0.15 24.35 -1.06
C LEU A 25 -0.17 23.84 -2.47
N ASN A 26 0.60 24.26 -3.48
CA ASN A 26 0.54 23.76 -4.86
C ASN A 26 0.78 22.24 -4.98
N GLN A 27 1.19 21.55 -3.92
CA GLN A 27 1.28 20.08 -3.92
C GLN A 27 -0.08 19.39 -3.74
N SER A 28 -1.05 20.08 -3.15
CA SER A 28 -2.36 19.51 -2.81
C SER A 28 -3.53 20.29 -3.42
N LEU A 29 -3.30 21.55 -3.80
CA LEU A 29 -4.26 22.41 -4.48
C LEU A 29 -3.51 23.35 -5.44
N ARG A 30 -3.74 23.19 -6.75
CA ARG A 30 -3.22 24.10 -7.79
C ARG A 30 -4.38 24.84 -8.43
N ILE A 31 -4.24 26.16 -8.55
CA ILE A 31 -5.20 27.00 -9.26
C ILE A 31 -4.47 27.84 -10.29
N THR A 32 -4.87 27.69 -11.55
CA THR A 32 -4.38 28.52 -12.65
C THR A 32 -5.55 29.31 -13.21
N ALA A 33 -5.61 30.60 -12.90
CA ALA A 33 -6.60 31.51 -13.42
C ALA A 33 -5.91 32.60 -14.25
N ASN A 34 -6.35 32.79 -15.49
CA ASN A 34 -5.87 33.85 -16.37
C ASN A 34 -7.03 34.43 -17.15
N VAL A 35 -7.50 35.59 -16.70
CA VAL A 35 -8.62 36.31 -17.32
C VAL A 35 -8.27 36.79 -18.73
N LYS A 36 -7.00 37.11 -19.01
CA LYS A 36 -6.57 37.58 -20.35
C LYS A 36 -6.62 36.46 -21.39
N THR A 37 -6.25 35.24 -21.00
CA THR A 37 -6.34 34.07 -21.89
C THR A 37 -7.68 33.34 -21.75
N GLY A 38 -8.54 33.76 -20.81
CA GLY A 38 -9.81 33.11 -20.50
C GLY A 38 -9.66 31.69 -19.95
N HIS A 39 -8.59 31.37 -19.23
CA HIS A 39 -8.34 30.01 -18.74
C HIS A 39 -8.51 29.91 -17.22
N PHE A 40 -9.25 28.92 -16.73
CA PHE A 40 -9.37 28.56 -15.33
C PHE A 40 -9.17 27.04 -15.17
N LYS A 41 -8.20 26.63 -14.35
CA LYS A 41 -7.96 25.22 -14.00
C LYS A 41 -7.75 25.11 -12.50
N LEU A 42 -8.50 24.21 -11.86
CA LEU A 42 -8.34 23.83 -10.46
C LEU A 42 -8.01 22.35 -10.39
N LEU A 43 -6.92 22.01 -9.69
CA LEU A 43 -6.54 20.65 -9.34
C LEU A 43 -6.50 20.52 -7.82
N SER A 44 -7.18 19.54 -7.25
CA SER A 44 -7.20 19.33 -5.81
C SER A 44 -7.24 17.86 -5.42
N VAL A 45 -6.54 17.55 -4.33
CA VAL A 45 -6.57 16.24 -3.68
C VAL A 45 -7.05 16.31 -2.23
N PHE A 46 -7.81 17.37 -1.90
CA PHE A 46 -8.35 17.55 -0.56
C PHE A 46 -9.53 16.60 -0.30
N ASP A 47 -9.48 15.94 0.85
CA ASP A 47 -10.60 15.16 1.38
C ASP A 47 -11.76 16.10 1.80
N SER A 48 -11.44 17.30 2.28
CA SER A 48 -12.42 18.36 2.55
C SER A 48 -12.96 18.95 1.24
N PRO A 49 -14.29 19.07 1.10
CA PRO A 49 -14.88 19.49 -0.16
C PRO A 49 -14.63 20.97 -0.48
N ILE A 50 -14.37 21.25 -1.75
CA ILE A 50 -14.31 22.62 -2.28
C ILE A 50 -15.72 23.09 -2.65
N SER A 51 -16.11 24.28 -2.16
CA SER A 51 -17.47 24.81 -2.35
C SER A 51 -17.63 25.64 -3.64
N PHE A 52 -18.65 25.33 -4.43
CA PHE A 52 -19.06 26.03 -5.66
C PHE A 52 -20.52 26.51 -5.59
N GLY A 53 -20.86 27.53 -6.37
CA GLY A 53 -22.22 28.06 -6.55
C GLY A 53 -22.53 29.34 -5.75
N ASN A 54 -23.73 29.90 -5.91
CA ASN A 54 -24.18 31.24 -5.45
C ASN A 54 -23.99 31.65 -3.97
N LYS A 55 -23.34 30.84 -3.14
CA LYS A 55 -22.90 31.16 -1.76
C LYS A 55 -21.42 30.87 -1.53
N SER A 56 -20.68 30.60 -2.59
CA SER A 56 -19.24 30.43 -2.60
C SER A 56 -18.61 31.49 -3.49
N THR A 57 -17.28 31.57 -3.43
CA THR A 57 -16.48 32.49 -4.25
C THR A 57 -16.41 32.07 -5.72
N TYR A 58 -16.93 30.90 -6.06
CA TYR A 58 -16.93 30.34 -7.39
C TYR A 58 -18.36 30.05 -7.84
N ASP A 59 -19.14 31.10 -8.02
CA ASP A 59 -20.52 31.05 -8.53
C ASP A 59 -20.61 31.43 -10.02
N ASP A 60 -19.70 32.26 -10.51
CA ASP A 60 -19.69 32.75 -11.89
C ASP A 60 -18.29 32.69 -12.55
N PHE A 61 -18.21 31.91 -13.64
CA PHE A 61 -17.04 31.76 -14.49
C PHE A 61 -17.17 32.46 -15.86
N SER A 62 -18.09 33.40 -16.03
CA SER A 62 -18.30 34.14 -17.29
C SER A 62 -17.05 34.82 -17.86
N ALA A 63 -16.07 35.13 -17.01
CA ALA A 63 -14.78 35.69 -17.41
C ALA A 63 -13.86 34.69 -18.15
N TYR A 64 -14.12 33.38 -18.05
CA TYR A 64 -13.25 32.33 -18.56
C TYR A 64 -13.89 31.59 -19.74
N GLN A 65 -13.08 31.28 -20.75
CA GLN A 65 -13.41 30.51 -21.94
C GLN A 65 -13.17 29.00 -21.78
N ASN A 66 -12.28 28.60 -20.87
CA ASN A 66 -11.94 27.20 -20.60
C ASN A 66 -11.86 27.00 -19.09
N VAL A 67 -12.87 26.34 -18.52
CA VAL A 67 -12.99 26.08 -17.07
C VAL A 67 -12.83 24.59 -16.82
N GLN A 68 -11.85 24.22 -16.01
CA GLN A 68 -11.57 22.85 -15.61
C GLN A 68 -11.50 22.76 -14.09
N ILE A 69 -12.31 21.89 -13.50
CA ILE A 69 -12.37 21.63 -12.07
C ILE A 69 -12.11 20.13 -11.88
N LEU A 70 -10.94 19.79 -11.36
CA LEU A 70 -10.56 18.42 -11.04
C LEU A 70 -10.24 18.34 -9.55
N SER A 71 -11.13 17.72 -8.78
CA SER A 71 -11.03 17.72 -7.31
C SER A 71 -11.53 16.41 -6.73
N GLU A 72 -10.92 15.96 -5.64
CA GLU A 72 -11.39 14.76 -4.94
C GLU A 72 -12.81 14.94 -4.37
N SER A 73 -13.11 16.11 -3.82
CA SER A 73 -14.38 16.37 -3.14
C SER A 73 -14.90 17.76 -3.46
N ILE A 74 -16.15 17.83 -3.90
CA ILE A 74 -16.84 19.07 -4.25
C ILE A 74 -18.10 19.23 -3.39
N THR A 75 -18.41 20.46 -2.99
CA THR A 75 -19.73 20.80 -2.46
C THR A 75 -20.41 21.84 -3.35
N PHE A 76 -21.64 21.55 -3.80
CA PHE A 76 -22.47 22.55 -4.44
C PHE A 76 -23.39 23.23 -3.43
N THR A 77 -23.14 24.51 -3.20
CA THR A 77 -23.91 25.38 -2.30
C THR A 77 -25.07 26.09 -3.02
N GLY A 78 -25.09 26.03 -4.35
CA GLY A 78 -26.13 26.53 -5.23
C GLY A 78 -25.71 26.48 -6.70
N ASP A 79 -26.35 27.29 -7.54
CA ASP A 79 -26.13 27.29 -9.00
C ASP A 79 -24.76 27.83 -9.37
N LEU A 80 -24.17 27.23 -10.41
CA LEU A 80 -22.87 27.55 -10.97
C LEU A 80 -23.01 28.01 -12.43
N LEU A 81 -22.54 29.22 -12.75
CA LEU A 81 -22.59 29.80 -14.09
C LEU A 81 -21.24 29.68 -14.80
N SER A 82 -21.21 29.11 -16.02
CA SER A 82 -20.03 29.06 -16.89
C SER A 82 -20.43 29.10 -18.38
N PRO A 83 -20.87 30.26 -18.91
CA PRO A 83 -21.49 30.37 -20.23
C PRO A 83 -20.59 29.99 -21.42
N LYS A 84 -19.30 29.75 -21.19
CA LYS A 84 -18.32 29.35 -22.21
C LYS A 84 -17.84 27.90 -22.06
N GLY A 85 -18.48 27.14 -21.17
CA GLY A 85 -18.28 25.71 -21.01
C GLY A 85 -17.50 25.36 -19.77
N ILE A 86 -17.60 24.09 -19.36
CA ILE A 86 -16.99 23.62 -18.12
C ILE A 86 -16.70 22.12 -18.15
N LEU A 87 -15.56 21.73 -17.57
CA LEU A 87 -15.22 20.36 -17.24
C LEU A 87 -15.17 20.21 -15.71
N ILE A 88 -15.92 19.26 -15.18
CA ILE A 88 -15.88 18.86 -13.77
C ILE A 88 -15.54 17.38 -13.72
N SER A 89 -14.51 17.02 -12.97
CA SER A 89 -14.12 15.64 -12.69
C SER A 89 -13.81 15.49 -11.21
N CYS A 90 -14.51 14.59 -10.54
CA CYS A 90 -14.36 14.43 -9.11
C CYS A 90 -14.60 13.01 -8.62
N ASN A 91 -14.18 12.75 -7.39
CA ASN A 91 -14.52 11.50 -6.73
C ASN A 91 -15.89 11.60 -6.07
N ASP A 92 -16.10 12.59 -5.20
CA ASP A 92 -17.36 12.75 -4.46
C ASP A 92 -17.94 14.16 -4.58
N ILE A 93 -19.26 14.26 -4.45
CA ILE A 93 -20.00 15.51 -4.44
C ILE A 93 -21.01 15.50 -3.30
N LEU A 94 -20.92 16.51 -2.44
CA LEU A 94 -21.99 16.89 -1.52
C LEU A 94 -22.84 17.97 -2.18
N SER A 95 -24.02 17.59 -2.69
CA SER A 95 -24.88 18.53 -3.41
C SER A 95 -26.15 18.85 -2.64
N SER A 96 -26.34 20.13 -2.33
CA SER A 96 -27.70 20.69 -2.28
C SER A 96 -28.26 20.81 -3.71
N LYS A 97 -29.53 21.18 -3.88
CA LYS A 97 -30.07 21.40 -5.24
C LYS A 97 -29.24 22.47 -5.96
N ALA A 98 -28.65 22.11 -7.09
CA ALA A 98 -27.74 22.97 -7.84
C ALA A 98 -27.86 22.76 -9.35
N VAL A 99 -27.70 23.86 -10.10
CA VAL A 99 -27.67 23.86 -11.56
C VAL A 99 -26.27 24.25 -12.05
N VAL A 100 -25.66 23.40 -12.86
CA VAL A 100 -24.47 23.77 -13.67
C VAL A 100 -24.97 24.35 -14.99
N ASN A 101 -24.81 25.65 -15.17
CA ASN A 101 -25.43 26.41 -16.25
C ASN A 101 -24.38 26.99 -17.21
N THR A 102 -24.43 26.58 -18.48
CA THR A 102 -23.60 27.05 -19.58
C THR A 102 -24.42 27.68 -20.70
N THR A 103 -25.60 28.21 -20.37
CA THR A 103 -26.54 28.84 -21.31
C THR A 103 -25.90 30.02 -22.02
N GLY A 104 -26.12 30.10 -23.34
CA GLY A 104 -25.61 31.19 -24.16
C GLY A 104 -26.22 32.54 -23.79
N THR A 105 -25.42 33.61 -23.90
CA THR A 105 -25.87 34.98 -23.67
C THR A 105 -26.95 35.37 -24.67
N ASN A 106 -27.96 36.13 -24.22
CA ASN A 106 -28.95 36.70 -25.12
C ASN A 106 -28.32 37.75 -26.05
N GLY A 107 -28.77 37.76 -27.29
CA GLY A 107 -28.41 38.75 -28.29
C GLY A 107 -28.95 40.13 -27.91
N ALA A 108 -28.14 41.17 -28.13
CA ALA A 108 -28.56 42.54 -27.92
C ALA A 108 -29.60 42.98 -28.96
N ASP A 109 -30.65 43.65 -28.49
CA ASP A 109 -31.66 44.28 -29.32
C ASP A 109 -31.05 45.32 -30.28
N GLN A 110 -31.73 45.53 -31.41
CA GLN A 110 -31.37 46.58 -32.35
C GLN A 110 -31.52 47.97 -31.71
N VAL A 111 -30.46 48.76 -31.75
CA VAL A 111 -30.47 50.17 -31.34
C VAL A 111 -30.91 51.05 -32.52
N ILE A 112 -31.77 52.04 -32.27
CA ILE A 112 -32.27 52.98 -33.29
C ILE A 112 -31.09 53.68 -33.99
N GLY A 113 -31.01 53.54 -35.32
CA GLY A 113 -29.91 54.08 -36.13
C GLY A 113 -28.63 53.24 -36.16
N GLY A 114 -28.62 52.06 -35.50
CA GLY A 114 -27.51 51.12 -35.45
C GLY A 114 -27.66 49.91 -36.39
N SER A 115 -26.68 48.98 -36.28
CA SER A 115 -26.66 47.69 -36.99
C SER A 115 -27.80 46.75 -36.56
N ALA A 116 -28.02 45.67 -37.32
CA ALA A 116 -29.07 44.66 -37.07
C ALA A 116 -29.00 44.07 -35.64
N ALA A 117 -30.14 43.55 -35.17
CA ALA A 117 -30.22 42.84 -33.89
C ALA A 117 -29.22 41.69 -33.83
N LYS A 118 -28.58 41.48 -32.69
CA LYS A 118 -27.54 40.46 -32.55
C LYS A 118 -28.15 39.08 -32.32
N PRO A 119 -27.54 38.01 -32.88
CA PRO A 119 -27.93 36.66 -32.51
C PRO A 119 -27.60 36.38 -31.03
N GLY A 120 -28.31 35.41 -30.44
CA GLY A 120 -27.94 34.84 -29.16
C GLY A 120 -26.76 33.87 -29.32
N ASP A 121 -25.95 33.74 -28.27
CA ASP A 121 -24.81 32.83 -28.26
C ASP A 121 -25.28 31.38 -28.16
N ASN A 122 -24.48 30.44 -28.66
CA ASN A 122 -24.76 29.02 -28.45
C ASN A 122 -24.56 28.66 -26.97
N GLY A 123 -25.31 27.66 -26.49
CA GLY A 123 -25.00 26.98 -25.24
C GLY A 123 -23.63 26.30 -25.33
N ALA A 124 -22.84 26.44 -24.29
CA ALA A 124 -21.47 25.90 -24.27
C ALA A 124 -21.42 24.48 -23.67
N PRO A 125 -20.38 23.69 -23.95
CA PRO A 125 -20.36 22.29 -23.55
C PRO A 125 -20.18 22.09 -22.04
N ILE A 126 -20.82 21.06 -21.50
CA ILE A 126 -20.63 20.56 -20.13
C ILE A 126 -20.00 19.17 -20.21
N LYS A 127 -18.87 18.98 -19.54
CA LYS A 127 -18.21 17.68 -19.37
C LYS A 127 -18.18 17.33 -17.89
N PHE A 128 -18.79 16.23 -17.48
CA PHE A 128 -18.95 15.88 -16.07
C PHE A 128 -18.57 14.44 -15.80
N TYR A 129 -17.72 14.20 -14.80
CA TYR A 129 -17.35 12.88 -14.31
C TYR A 129 -17.44 12.85 -12.78
N ILE A 130 -18.09 11.82 -12.24
CA ILE A 130 -18.08 11.48 -10.81
C ILE A 130 -17.79 9.99 -10.62
N GLN A 131 -16.83 9.67 -9.76
CA GLN A 131 -16.41 8.29 -9.45
C GLN A 131 -17.29 7.63 -8.37
N ASN A 132 -17.77 8.39 -7.39
CA ASN A 132 -18.50 7.91 -6.21
C ASN A 132 -19.87 8.59 -6.10
N GLY A 133 -20.70 8.45 -7.12
CA GLY A 133 -22.01 9.08 -7.20
C GLY A 133 -23.05 8.46 -6.26
N THR A 134 -23.59 9.29 -5.36
CA THR A 134 -24.67 8.94 -4.43
C THR A 134 -26.06 9.25 -4.98
N VAL A 135 -27.12 8.78 -4.32
CA VAL A 135 -28.51 9.12 -4.70
C VAL A 135 -28.76 10.63 -4.59
N ALA A 136 -28.16 11.29 -3.60
CA ALA A 136 -28.27 12.74 -3.44
C ALA A 136 -27.75 13.49 -4.67
N VAL A 137 -26.61 13.08 -5.21
CA VAL A 137 -26.03 13.71 -6.41
C VAL A 137 -26.96 13.55 -7.62
N SER A 138 -27.46 12.33 -7.86
CA SER A 138 -28.36 12.08 -9.00
C SER A 138 -29.69 12.85 -8.93
N ASN A 139 -30.15 13.18 -7.72
CA ASN A 139 -31.41 13.90 -7.51
C ASN A 139 -31.26 15.43 -7.46
N ASN A 140 -30.12 15.93 -6.99
CA ASN A 140 -29.96 17.34 -6.65
C ASN A 140 -29.15 18.12 -7.70
N LEU A 141 -28.36 17.46 -8.54
CA LEU A 141 -27.56 18.12 -9.55
C LEU A 141 -28.26 18.11 -10.90
N SER A 142 -28.31 19.26 -11.57
CA SER A 142 -28.85 19.40 -12.92
C SER A 142 -27.92 20.22 -13.82
N PHE A 143 -28.04 20.01 -15.12
CA PHE A 143 -27.15 20.56 -16.14
C PHE A 143 -27.96 21.30 -17.20
N VAL A 144 -27.62 22.56 -17.47
CA VAL A 144 -28.34 23.41 -18.41
C VAL A 144 -27.36 24.01 -19.40
N ALA A 145 -27.54 23.73 -20.69
CA ALA A 145 -26.73 24.24 -21.79
C ALA A 145 -27.64 24.75 -22.92
N GLU A 146 -28.52 25.69 -22.62
CA GLU A 146 -29.46 26.23 -23.62
C GLU A 146 -28.80 27.29 -24.52
N GLY A 147 -29.33 27.49 -25.71
CA GLY A 147 -28.94 28.61 -26.56
C GLY A 147 -29.53 29.95 -26.08
N GLY A 148 -28.78 31.03 -26.26
CA GLY A 148 -29.25 32.38 -25.95
C GLY A 148 -30.37 32.83 -26.89
N THR A 149 -31.29 33.64 -26.38
CA THR A 149 -32.36 34.24 -27.19
C THR A 149 -31.79 35.35 -28.08
N GLY A 150 -32.18 35.40 -29.35
CA GLY A 150 -31.76 36.47 -30.26
C GLY A 150 -32.34 37.84 -29.89
N GLY A 151 -31.64 38.92 -30.22
CA GLY A 151 -32.10 40.29 -29.96
C GLY A 151 -33.32 40.67 -30.81
N GLY A 152 -34.24 41.44 -30.24
CA GLY A 152 -35.41 42.00 -30.93
C GLY A 152 -35.05 43.16 -31.87
N VAL A 153 -35.96 43.46 -32.80
CA VAL A 153 -35.82 44.61 -33.72
C VAL A 153 -36.78 45.75 -33.40
N THR A 154 -36.33 46.97 -33.69
CA THR A 154 -37.07 48.22 -33.47
C THR A 154 -37.27 49.03 -34.76
N VAL A 155 -36.76 48.55 -35.91
CA VAL A 155 -36.82 49.24 -37.21
C VAL A 155 -37.61 48.42 -38.24
N ALA A 156 -38.41 49.11 -39.07
CA ALA A 156 -39.22 48.48 -40.11
C ALA A 156 -38.38 47.66 -41.11
N ASN A 157 -38.88 46.50 -41.51
CA ASN A 157 -38.23 45.57 -42.46
C ASN A 157 -36.87 45.00 -41.99
N SER A 158 -36.57 45.03 -40.69
CA SER A 158 -35.40 44.37 -40.10
C SER A 158 -35.71 42.95 -39.62
N HIS A 159 -34.67 42.13 -39.43
CA HIS A 159 -34.77 40.75 -38.93
C HIS A 159 -34.29 40.69 -37.47
N GLY A 160 -35.07 40.04 -36.60
CA GLY A 160 -34.63 39.66 -35.26
C GLY A 160 -33.37 38.80 -35.32
N GLY A 161 -32.53 38.89 -34.29
CA GLY A 161 -31.35 38.05 -34.16
C GLY A 161 -31.74 36.57 -34.11
N ALA A 162 -30.92 35.70 -34.70
CA ALA A 162 -31.12 34.26 -34.56
C ALA A 162 -30.93 33.84 -33.08
N GLY A 163 -31.71 32.85 -32.63
CA GLY A 163 -31.42 32.17 -31.36
C GLY A 163 -30.17 31.29 -31.49
N GLY A 164 -29.39 31.20 -30.42
CA GLY A 164 -28.23 30.32 -30.38
C GLY A 164 -28.63 28.84 -30.33
N ASN A 165 -27.77 27.94 -30.80
CA ASN A 165 -27.98 26.50 -30.66
C ASN A 165 -27.77 26.06 -29.21
N GLY A 166 -28.43 24.98 -28.78
CA GLY A 166 -28.13 24.33 -27.51
C GLY A 166 -26.73 23.70 -27.50
N GLY A 167 -26.15 23.54 -26.32
CA GLY A 167 -24.83 22.95 -26.10
C GLY A 167 -24.83 21.43 -26.05
N ILE A 168 -23.62 20.86 -25.97
CA ILE A 168 -23.41 19.41 -25.81
C ILE A 168 -23.09 19.11 -24.35
N ILE A 169 -23.87 18.23 -23.73
CA ILE A 169 -23.68 17.77 -22.37
C ILE A 169 -23.15 16.33 -22.43
N THR A 170 -21.96 16.09 -21.88
CA THR A 170 -21.35 14.76 -21.77
C THR A 170 -21.13 14.42 -20.30
N ARG A 171 -21.72 13.32 -19.82
CA ARG A 171 -21.77 13.01 -18.39
C ARG A 171 -21.42 11.56 -18.11
N ILE A 172 -20.63 11.34 -17.08
CA ILE A 172 -20.24 10.02 -16.60
C ILE A 172 -20.54 9.96 -15.11
N PHE A 173 -21.34 8.97 -14.73
CA PHE A 173 -21.74 8.73 -13.35
C PHE A 173 -21.38 7.30 -12.98
N GLN A 174 -20.41 7.13 -12.10
CA GLN A 174 -20.12 5.84 -11.49
C GLN A 174 -20.79 5.79 -10.13
N SER A 175 -21.61 4.77 -9.89
CA SER A 175 -22.31 4.62 -8.61
C SER A 175 -21.31 4.33 -7.50
N CYS A 176 -21.54 4.92 -6.33
CA CYS A 176 -20.81 4.57 -5.11
C CYS A 176 -20.89 3.07 -4.75
N TYR A 177 -21.90 2.35 -5.26
CA TYR A 177 -22.09 0.94 -4.98
C TYR A 177 -21.44 -0.02 -5.98
N THR A 178 -20.77 0.49 -7.01
CA THR A 178 -20.21 -0.35 -8.10
C THR A 178 -19.29 -1.44 -7.55
N ASN A 179 -18.42 -1.11 -6.59
CA ASN A 179 -17.49 -2.08 -6.00
C ASN A 179 -18.20 -3.07 -5.06
N LEU A 180 -19.21 -2.61 -4.31
CA LEU A 180 -20.02 -3.50 -3.46
C LEU A 180 -20.79 -4.53 -4.31
N LEU A 181 -21.30 -4.13 -5.47
CA LEU A 181 -21.89 -5.05 -6.44
C LEU A 181 -20.86 -6.04 -6.98
N GLY A 182 -19.63 -5.58 -7.28
CA GLY A 182 -18.53 -6.46 -7.67
C GLY A 182 -18.30 -7.59 -6.68
N PHE A 183 -18.17 -7.28 -5.39
CA PHE A 183 -18.03 -8.30 -4.33
C PHE A 183 -19.24 -9.24 -4.23
N ALA A 184 -20.45 -8.70 -4.38
CA ALA A 184 -21.65 -9.51 -4.34
C ALA A 184 -21.74 -10.47 -5.53
N TYR A 185 -21.38 -10.02 -6.74
CA TYR A 185 -21.31 -10.88 -7.92
C TYR A 185 -20.20 -11.93 -7.78
N GLN A 186 -19.01 -11.54 -7.32
CA GLN A 186 -17.92 -12.48 -7.07
C GLN A 186 -18.37 -13.62 -6.14
N PHE A 187 -18.95 -13.28 -4.98
CA PHE A 187 -19.47 -14.28 -4.06
C PHE A 187 -20.48 -15.22 -4.76
N LEU A 188 -21.39 -14.69 -5.57
CA LEU A 188 -22.44 -15.48 -6.21
C LEU A 188 -21.90 -16.36 -7.34
N ASP A 189 -20.91 -15.86 -8.09
CA ASP A 189 -20.25 -16.61 -9.15
C ASP A 189 -19.43 -17.78 -8.57
N GLU A 190 -18.77 -17.56 -7.44
CA GLU A 190 -18.03 -18.59 -6.70
C GLU A 190 -18.95 -19.63 -6.03
N ASN A 191 -20.22 -19.27 -5.79
CA ASN A 191 -21.23 -20.15 -5.22
C ASN A 191 -22.33 -20.51 -6.24
N ASN A 192 -21.98 -20.59 -7.53
CA ASN A 192 -22.90 -20.87 -8.63
C ASN A 192 -23.18 -22.37 -8.80
N ALA A 193 -23.71 -23.01 -7.75
CA ALA A 193 -24.23 -24.37 -7.81
C ALA A 193 -25.77 -24.37 -7.77
N PRO A 194 -26.42 -25.46 -8.23
CA PRO A 194 -27.87 -25.62 -8.07
C PRO A 194 -28.31 -25.45 -6.61
N ASP A 195 -29.42 -24.74 -6.40
CA ASP A 195 -29.93 -24.40 -5.06
C ASP A 195 -30.16 -25.65 -4.18
N ASP A 196 -30.49 -26.80 -4.77
CA ASP A 196 -30.64 -28.08 -4.09
C ASP A 196 -29.31 -28.65 -3.57
N VAL A 197 -28.20 -28.43 -4.28
CA VAL A 197 -26.86 -28.82 -3.80
C VAL A 197 -26.44 -27.94 -2.62
N LEU A 198 -26.65 -26.61 -2.75
CA LEU A 198 -26.25 -25.63 -1.73
C LEU A 198 -27.00 -25.78 -0.40
N GLN A 199 -28.23 -26.31 -0.43
CA GLN A 199 -29.06 -26.55 0.75
C GLN A 199 -28.55 -27.69 1.65
N PHE A 200 -27.70 -28.57 1.12
CA PHE A 200 -27.11 -29.67 1.89
C PHE A 200 -25.65 -29.41 2.28
N THR A 201 -25.05 -28.32 1.81
CA THR A 201 -23.68 -27.93 2.15
C THR A 201 -23.67 -27.06 3.40
N SER A 202 -23.24 -27.62 4.53
CA SER A 202 -23.04 -26.83 5.77
C SER A 202 -21.90 -25.84 5.61
N VAL A 203 -22.01 -24.66 6.24
CA VAL A 203 -20.92 -23.66 6.24
C VAL A 203 -20.29 -23.51 7.63
N ARG A 204 -18.96 -23.40 7.66
CA ARG A 204 -18.11 -23.14 8.82
C ARG A 204 -17.33 -21.85 8.62
N ARG A 205 -16.80 -21.31 9.73
CA ARG A 205 -16.06 -20.04 9.78
C ARG A 205 -14.86 -19.95 8.82
N ASN A 206 -14.23 -21.08 8.54
CA ASN A 206 -13.02 -21.13 7.70
C ASN A 206 -13.34 -21.46 6.23
N ASP A 207 -14.61 -21.68 5.89
CA ASP A 207 -14.99 -22.06 4.53
C ASP A 207 -14.90 -20.85 3.59
N PRO A 208 -14.51 -21.03 2.31
CA PRO A 208 -14.40 -19.95 1.33
C PRO A 208 -15.66 -19.07 1.23
N SER A 209 -16.84 -19.69 1.20
CA SER A 209 -18.13 -18.98 1.18
C SER A 209 -18.30 -18.09 2.42
N TYR A 210 -17.92 -18.54 3.62
CA TYR A 210 -17.95 -17.69 4.81
C TYR A 210 -17.00 -16.51 4.65
N ILE A 211 -15.75 -16.75 4.22
CA ILE A 211 -14.73 -15.71 4.10
C ILE A 211 -15.16 -14.63 3.09
N LEU A 212 -15.68 -15.03 1.93
CA LEU A 212 -16.17 -14.10 0.91
C LEU A 212 -17.38 -13.30 1.41
N ALA A 213 -18.30 -13.95 2.11
CA ALA A 213 -19.44 -13.28 2.75
C ALA A 213 -18.98 -12.28 3.82
N PHE A 214 -17.98 -12.66 4.62
CA PHE A 214 -17.36 -11.80 5.63
C PHE A 214 -16.61 -10.63 5.00
N GLN A 215 -15.90 -10.84 3.89
CA GLN A 215 -15.26 -9.78 3.11
C GLN A 215 -16.29 -8.81 2.56
N LEU A 216 -17.36 -9.31 1.92
CA LEU A 216 -18.48 -8.48 1.48
C LEU A 216 -19.02 -7.64 2.64
N LEU A 217 -19.30 -8.26 3.79
CA LEU A 217 -19.75 -7.56 4.99
C LEU A 217 -18.76 -6.49 5.45
N LYS A 218 -17.46 -6.80 5.48
CA LYS A 218 -16.42 -5.83 5.84
C LYS A 218 -16.41 -4.63 4.88
N HIS A 219 -16.64 -4.86 3.60
CA HIS A 219 -16.71 -3.78 2.62
C HIS A 219 -17.97 -2.92 2.77
N THR A 220 -19.09 -3.45 3.30
CA THR A 220 -20.32 -2.66 3.51
C THR A 220 -20.11 -1.43 4.40
N SER A 221 -19.13 -1.43 5.31
CA SER A 221 -18.84 -0.28 6.18
C SER A 221 -18.34 0.95 5.43
N ASN A 222 -17.91 0.78 4.17
CA ASN A 222 -17.38 1.87 3.35
C ASN A 222 -18.45 2.55 2.49
N TYR A 223 -19.72 2.15 2.60
CA TYR A 223 -20.80 2.62 1.74
C TYR A 223 -21.98 3.18 2.56
N PRO A 224 -22.78 4.11 2.00
CA PRO A 224 -23.96 4.67 2.66
C PRO A 224 -25.12 3.66 2.67
N ILE A 225 -25.01 2.61 3.49
CA ILE A 225 -25.97 1.48 3.56
C ILE A 225 -27.37 1.87 4.04
N ASP A 226 -27.57 3.08 4.54
CA ASP A 226 -28.87 3.61 4.96
C ASP A 226 -29.77 3.99 3.77
N GLU A 227 -29.24 4.00 2.54
CA GLU A 227 -30.05 4.23 1.34
C GLU A 227 -30.86 2.97 0.97
N GLY A 228 -32.18 3.13 0.87
CA GLY A 228 -33.10 2.05 0.50
C GLY A 228 -33.21 0.96 1.57
N ASN A 229 -33.26 -0.31 1.15
CA ASN A 229 -33.38 -1.45 2.06
C ASN A 229 -32.03 -2.13 2.38
N ILE A 230 -30.89 -1.55 1.96
CA ILE A 230 -29.56 -2.18 2.00
C ILE A 230 -29.18 -2.54 3.44
N SER A 231 -29.27 -1.60 4.39
CA SER A 231 -28.95 -1.80 5.80
C SER A 231 -29.62 -3.07 6.39
N SER A 232 -30.93 -3.24 6.17
CA SER A 232 -31.66 -4.42 6.65
C SER A 232 -31.15 -5.75 6.06
N ARG A 233 -30.59 -5.73 4.84
CA ARG A 233 -30.05 -6.93 4.18
C ARG A 233 -28.65 -7.23 4.69
N VAL A 234 -27.84 -6.19 4.90
CA VAL A 234 -26.51 -6.28 5.50
C VAL A 234 -26.60 -6.82 6.93
N ASP A 235 -27.54 -6.32 7.74
CA ASP A 235 -27.78 -6.84 9.09
C ASP A 235 -28.22 -8.30 9.08
N GLY A 236 -29.03 -8.70 8.10
CA GLY A 236 -29.41 -10.09 7.89
C GLY A 236 -28.23 -11.02 7.56
N LEU A 237 -27.20 -10.53 6.85
CA LEU A 237 -25.95 -11.27 6.62
C LEU A 237 -25.06 -11.28 7.86
N ARG A 238 -24.91 -10.14 8.53
CA ARG A 238 -24.13 -10.01 9.76
C ARG A 238 -24.62 -10.96 10.84
N GLN A 239 -25.93 -11.02 11.05
CA GLN A 239 -26.52 -11.93 12.02
C GLN A 239 -26.23 -13.39 11.66
N LEU A 240 -26.34 -13.76 10.39
CA LEU A 240 -26.03 -15.13 9.94
C LEU A 240 -24.56 -15.50 10.19
N LEU A 241 -23.62 -14.60 9.94
CA LEU A 241 -22.20 -14.83 10.22
C LEU A 241 -21.90 -14.95 11.72
N ILE A 242 -22.57 -14.14 12.55
CA ILE A 242 -22.49 -14.25 14.02
C ILE A 242 -23.07 -15.59 14.50
N ASP A 243 -24.19 -16.02 13.93
CA ASP A 243 -24.81 -17.30 14.28
C ASP A 243 -23.87 -18.46 13.93
N ILE A 244 -23.22 -18.43 12.76
CA ILE A 244 -22.19 -19.41 12.36
C ILE A 244 -21.00 -19.40 13.33
N ASP A 245 -20.50 -18.22 13.72
CA ASP A 245 -19.40 -18.09 14.69
C ASP A 245 -19.77 -18.67 16.07
N ASN A 246 -21.05 -18.62 16.44
CA ASN A 246 -21.57 -19.20 17.67
C ASN A 246 -21.95 -20.69 17.54
N GLY A 247 -21.66 -21.32 16.39
CA GLY A 247 -21.91 -22.74 16.15
C GLY A 247 -23.35 -23.09 15.78
N VAL A 248 -24.16 -22.12 15.36
CA VAL A 248 -25.49 -22.37 14.79
C VAL A 248 -25.32 -22.96 13.40
N ALA A 249 -26.00 -24.06 13.12
CA ALA A 249 -25.95 -24.71 11.82
C ALA A 249 -26.56 -23.80 10.74
N ALA A 250 -25.78 -23.51 9.70
CA ALA A 250 -26.19 -22.81 8.50
C ALA A 250 -25.63 -23.51 7.27
N THR A 251 -26.20 -23.20 6.11
CA THR A 251 -25.79 -23.75 4.81
C THR A 251 -25.20 -22.67 3.90
N VAL A 252 -24.49 -23.10 2.86
CA VAL A 252 -24.04 -22.19 1.79
C VAL A 252 -25.24 -21.52 1.13
N TYR A 253 -26.37 -22.23 1.00
CA TYR A 253 -27.63 -21.65 0.50
C TYR A 253 -28.09 -20.45 1.33
N ASP A 254 -27.99 -20.51 2.67
CA ASP A 254 -28.38 -19.40 3.53
C ASP A 254 -27.54 -18.14 3.26
N LEU A 255 -26.22 -18.30 3.11
CA LEU A 255 -25.32 -17.20 2.71
C LEU A 255 -25.69 -16.66 1.33
N VAL A 256 -25.91 -17.54 0.35
CA VAL A 256 -26.31 -17.18 -1.02
C VAL A 256 -27.60 -16.38 -1.02
N VAL A 257 -28.61 -16.77 -0.24
CA VAL A 257 -29.85 -16.00 -0.12
C VAL A 257 -29.58 -14.60 0.46
N LYS A 258 -28.78 -14.48 1.53
CA LYS A 258 -28.46 -13.16 2.11
C LYS A 258 -27.70 -12.27 1.13
N VAL A 259 -26.70 -12.81 0.42
CA VAL A 259 -25.93 -12.05 -0.57
C VAL A 259 -26.79 -11.67 -1.77
N ARG A 260 -27.67 -12.55 -2.29
CA ARG A 260 -28.65 -12.21 -3.34
C ARG A 260 -29.55 -11.05 -2.91
N LEU A 261 -29.98 -11.01 -1.65
CA LEU A 261 -30.81 -9.92 -1.12
C LEU A 261 -30.04 -8.59 -1.05
N ILE A 262 -28.77 -8.61 -0.64
CA ILE A 262 -27.90 -7.42 -0.66
C ILE A 262 -27.74 -6.94 -2.11
N ARG A 263 -27.33 -7.83 -3.03
CA ARG A 263 -27.17 -7.51 -4.45
C ARG A 263 -28.42 -6.83 -5.02
N ASN A 264 -29.59 -7.45 -4.86
CA ASN A 264 -30.85 -6.92 -5.40
C ASN A 264 -31.20 -5.54 -4.80
N ALA A 265 -30.96 -5.34 -3.50
CA ALA A 265 -31.20 -4.05 -2.86
C ALA A 265 -30.27 -2.97 -3.41
N VAL A 266 -29.00 -3.31 -3.61
CA VAL A 266 -28.01 -2.41 -4.18
C VAL A 266 -28.32 -2.09 -5.66
N GLU A 267 -28.63 -3.10 -6.49
CA GLU A 267 -29.05 -2.92 -7.88
C GLU A 267 -30.26 -1.99 -8.03
N ALA A 268 -31.22 -2.08 -7.10
CA ALA A 268 -32.39 -1.21 -7.10
C ALA A 268 -32.01 0.26 -6.85
N VAL A 269 -31.10 0.53 -5.91
CA VAL A 269 -30.58 1.88 -5.65
C VAL A 269 -29.79 2.40 -6.84
N VAL A 270 -28.94 1.58 -7.45
CA VAL A 270 -28.19 1.95 -8.67
C VAL A 270 -29.11 2.26 -9.85
N THR A 271 -30.21 1.50 -9.99
CA THR A 271 -31.24 1.77 -11.00
C THR A 271 -31.93 3.11 -10.75
N GLN A 272 -32.27 3.42 -9.49
CA GLN A 272 -32.83 4.72 -9.11
C GLN A 272 -31.87 5.87 -9.44
N GLN A 273 -30.57 5.72 -9.14
CA GLN A 273 -29.54 6.70 -9.48
C GLN A 273 -29.49 6.93 -11.00
N LYS A 274 -29.53 5.86 -11.78
CA LYS A 274 -29.52 5.93 -13.24
C LYS A 274 -30.73 6.70 -13.78
N ASP A 275 -31.93 6.37 -13.30
CA ASP A 275 -33.17 6.98 -13.76
C ASP A 275 -33.18 8.48 -13.43
N ALA A 276 -32.84 8.85 -12.19
CA ALA A 276 -32.75 10.25 -11.76
C ALA A 276 -31.71 11.04 -12.56
N PHE A 277 -30.51 10.45 -12.77
CA PHE A 277 -29.45 11.12 -13.50
C PHE A 277 -29.78 11.29 -15.00
N SER A 278 -30.54 10.36 -15.60
CA SER A 278 -30.92 10.41 -17.02
C SER A 278 -31.77 11.63 -17.41
N VAL A 279 -32.53 12.20 -16.47
CA VAL A 279 -33.46 13.32 -16.72
C VAL A 279 -32.94 14.68 -16.24
N SER A 280 -31.69 14.77 -15.80
CA SER A 280 -31.12 15.98 -15.18
C SER A 280 -30.47 16.97 -16.15
N ALA A 281 -30.62 16.80 -17.46
CA ALA A 281 -30.00 17.65 -18.49
C ALA A 281 -31.03 18.42 -19.35
N TYR A 282 -30.75 19.70 -19.61
CA TYR A 282 -31.55 20.61 -20.44
C TYR A 282 -30.66 21.31 -21.48
N TYR A 283 -31.00 21.21 -22.78
CA TYR A 283 -30.11 21.64 -23.87
C TYR A 283 -30.88 22.21 -25.08
N LYS A 284 -31.94 22.99 -24.85
CA LYS A 284 -32.76 23.56 -25.93
C LYS A 284 -32.01 24.65 -26.72
N GLY A 285 -32.41 24.83 -27.99
CA GLY A 285 -32.00 26.02 -28.75
C GLY A 285 -32.71 27.27 -28.24
N GLY A 286 -32.05 28.41 -28.34
CA GLY A 286 -32.59 29.70 -27.97
C GLY A 286 -33.68 30.17 -28.93
N TYR A 287 -34.60 31.00 -28.43
CA TYR A 287 -35.64 31.57 -29.26
C TYR A 287 -35.06 32.64 -30.20
N GLY A 288 -35.62 32.75 -31.41
CA GLY A 288 -35.31 33.86 -32.29
C GLY A 288 -35.85 35.18 -31.75
N GLY A 289 -35.13 36.28 -31.98
CA GLY A 289 -35.52 37.60 -31.50
C GLY A 289 -36.84 38.08 -32.11
N ALA A 290 -37.63 38.79 -31.31
CA ALA A 290 -38.97 39.22 -31.71
C ALA A 290 -38.95 40.36 -32.73
N GLY A 291 -39.77 40.24 -33.77
CA GLY A 291 -40.02 41.26 -34.78
C GLY A 291 -40.99 42.36 -34.35
N ASN A 292 -41.72 42.15 -33.24
CA ASN A 292 -42.68 43.10 -32.63
C ASN A 292 -43.66 43.79 -33.61
N GLY A 293 -44.04 43.11 -34.70
CA GLY A 293 -44.97 43.63 -35.71
C GLY A 293 -44.39 44.68 -36.67
N ILE A 294 -43.11 45.02 -36.52
CA ILE A 294 -42.39 46.04 -37.32
C ILE A 294 -41.31 45.37 -38.20
N GLY A 295 -40.76 44.22 -37.77
CA GLY A 295 -39.84 43.37 -38.53
C GLY A 295 -40.21 41.88 -38.47
N THR A 296 -39.36 41.01 -39.02
CA THR A 296 -39.53 39.54 -38.98
C THR A 296 -38.83 38.95 -37.76
N ASN A 297 -39.39 37.89 -37.18
CA ASN A 297 -38.73 37.16 -36.09
C ASN A 297 -37.45 36.50 -36.59
N GLY A 298 -36.43 36.42 -35.73
CA GLY A 298 -35.26 35.60 -35.99
C GLY A 298 -35.60 34.11 -36.01
N PRO A 299 -34.80 33.26 -36.68
CA PRO A 299 -34.93 31.81 -36.53
C PRO A 299 -34.56 31.38 -35.12
N SER A 300 -35.20 30.33 -34.59
CA SER A 300 -34.79 29.69 -33.33
C SER A 300 -33.57 28.79 -33.57
N GLY A 301 -32.74 28.64 -32.55
CA GLY A 301 -31.58 27.75 -32.60
C GLY A 301 -31.98 26.27 -32.59
N GLN A 302 -31.06 25.42 -33.03
CA GLN A 302 -31.23 23.97 -32.97
C GLN A 302 -31.06 23.47 -31.52
N PRO A 303 -31.79 22.44 -31.08
CA PRO A 303 -31.49 21.75 -29.84
C PRO A 303 -30.06 21.18 -29.84
N GLY A 304 -29.42 21.18 -28.67
CA GLY A 304 -28.16 20.50 -28.42
C GLY A 304 -28.32 18.99 -28.26
N SER A 305 -27.38 18.36 -27.56
CA SER A 305 -27.41 16.92 -27.27
C SER A 305 -26.92 16.59 -25.87
N ASP A 306 -27.36 15.45 -25.35
CA ASP A 306 -26.88 14.86 -24.10
C ASP A 306 -26.39 13.44 -24.35
N VAL A 307 -25.20 13.14 -23.85
CA VAL A 307 -24.57 11.82 -23.88
C VAL A 307 -24.18 11.48 -22.45
N TYR A 308 -24.83 10.49 -21.86
CA TYR A 308 -24.54 10.08 -20.50
C TYR A 308 -24.22 8.58 -20.39
N TYR A 309 -23.32 8.26 -19.47
CA TYR A 309 -22.94 6.91 -19.10
C TYR A 309 -23.15 6.73 -17.60
N VAL A 310 -23.90 5.70 -17.21
CA VAL A 310 -24.05 5.30 -15.81
C VAL A 310 -23.41 3.93 -15.64
N PHE A 311 -22.28 3.89 -14.94
CA PHE A 311 -21.58 2.65 -14.62
C PHE A 311 -22.19 2.05 -13.36
N SER A 312 -22.93 0.96 -13.58
CA SER A 312 -23.60 0.14 -12.55
C SER A 312 -22.84 -1.16 -12.25
N LYS A 313 -21.86 -1.47 -13.09
CA LYS A 313 -20.94 -2.60 -12.96
C LYS A 313 -19.56 -2.13 -13.41
N TYR A 314 -18.53 -2.82 -12.93
CA TYR A 314 -17.18 -2.64 -13.44
C TYR A 314 -17.15 -3.06 -14.92
N ASP A 315 -16.84 -2.12 -15.82
CA ASP A 315 -16.74 -2.36 -17.26
C ASP A 315 -15.67 -1.43 -17.86
N PRO A 316 -14.39 -1.86 -17.85
CA PRO A 316 -13.28 -1.08 -18.38
C PRO A 316 -13.47 -0.70 -19.86
N GLY A 317 -14.12 -1.57 -20.64
CA GLY A 317 -14.40 -1.35 -22.05
C GLY A 317 -15.45 -0.27 -22.29
N ALA A 318 -16.44 -0.14 -21.40
CA ALA A 318 -17.43 0.93 -21.45
C ALA A 318 -16.87 2.26 -20.93
N GLN A 319 -15.99 2.25 -19.92
CA GLN A 319 -15.27 3.45 -19.44
C GLN A 319 -14.26 3.99 -20.45
N GLY A 320 -13.76 3.13 -21.34
CA GLY A 320 -12.91 3.49 -22.47
C GLY A 320 -13.59 4.24 -23.61
N ARG A 321 -14.92 4.16 -23.74
CA ARG A 321 -15.68 4.81 -24.83
C ARG A 321 -16.08 6.25 -24.52
N THR A 322 -15.40 6.87 -23.57
CA THR A 322 -15.73 8.20 -23.07
C THR A 322 -15.33 9.28 -24.07
N ALA A 323 -16.10 10.36 -24.16
CA ALA A 323 -15.88 11.40 -25.18
C ALA A 323 -14.97 12.55 -24.72
N PHE A 324 -14.33 12.44 -23.55
CA PHE A 324 -13.42 13.48 -23.03
C PHE A 324 -12.44 12.96 -21.96
N ALA A 325 -11.33 13.67 -21.77
CA ALA A 325 -10.32 13.39 -20.75
C ALA A 325 -10.80 13.78 -19.35
N TYR A 326 -11.23 12.81 -18.54
CA TYR A 326 -11.70 13.01 -17.16
C TYR A 326 -10.64 12.70 -16.08
N ALA A 327 -9.55 12.03 -16.42
CA ALA A 327 -8.41 11.82 -15.53
C ALA A 327 -7.29 12.76 -15.93
N ASN A 328 -6.86 13.66 -15.05
CA ASN A 328 -5.72 14.53 -15.34
C ASN A 328 -4.44 13.92 -14.74
N PRO A 329 -3.36 13.74 -15.52
CA PRO A 329 -2.12 13.14 -15.02
C PRO A 329 -1.55 13.83 -13.77
N GLU A 330 -1.61 15.17 -13.70
CA GLU A 330 -1.08 15.92 -12.56
C GLU A 330 -1.91 15.67 -11.30
N GLN A 331 -3.24 15.71 -11.40
CA GLN A 331 -4.12 15.45 -10.24
C GLN A 331 -4.03 14.00 -9.76
N CYS A 332 -3.92 13.04 -10.68
CA CYS A 332 -3.71 11.64 -10.33
C CYS A 332 -2.34 11.40 -9.66
N ALA A 333 -1.29 12.10 -10.09
CA ALA A 333 0.02 12.04 -9.44
C ALA A 333 -0.02 12.65 -8.02
N MET A 334 -0.66 13.82 -7.85
CA MET A 334 -0.88 14.42 -6.53
C MET A 334 -1.61 13.46 -5.57
N LEU A 335 -2.58 12.71 -6.10
CA LEU A 335 -3.36 11.76 -5.32
C LEU A 335 -2.53 10.53 -4.94
N LEU A 336 -1.73 10.02 -5.88
CA LEU A 336 -0.78 8.93 -5.62
C LEU A 336 0.20 9.31 -4.51
N ASP A 337 0.77 10.52 -4.58
CA ASP A 337 1.70 11.04 -3.56
C ASP A 337 1.03 11.14 -2.19
N ARG A 338 -0.24 11.57 -2.13
CA ARG A 338 -1.01 11.60 -0.88
C ARG A 338 -1.17 10.19 -0.29
N GLY A 339 -1.50 9.21 -1.13
CA GLY A 339 -1.58 7.80 -0.73
C GLY A 339 -0.23 7.26 -0.21
N LYS A 340 0.87 7.58 -0.90
CA LYS A 340 2.24 7.22 -0.47
C LYS A 340 2.57 7.82 0.90
N ILE A 341 2.24 9.08 1.16
CA ILE A 341 2.44 9.73 2.46
C ILE A 341 1.69 9.00 3.59
N PHE A 342 0.41 8.66 3.38
CA PHE A 342 -0.36 7.90 4.36
C PHE A 342 0.24 6.53 4.63
N TYR A 343 0.71 5.86 3.58
CA TYR A 343 1.36 4.57 3.71
C TYR A 343 2.69 4.66 4.47
N TYR A 344 3.53 5.67 4.19
CA TYR A 344 4.77 5.94 4.93
C TYR A 344 4.55 6.12 6.44
N MET A 345 3.46 6.76 6.84
CA MET A 345 3.17 7.00 8.26
C MET A 345 2.79 5.73 9.02
N GLY A 346 2.37 4.66 8.32
CA GLY A 346 2.24 3.30 8.85
C GLY A 346 1.14 3.07 9.89
N SER A 347 0.32 4.08 10.21
CA SER A 347 -0.76 3.95 11.20
C SER A 347 -1.95 3.17 10.62
N PRO A 348 -2.61 2.27 11.37
CA PRO A 348 -3.73 1.48 10.86
C PRO A 348 -4.84 2.31 10.18
N VAL A 349 -5.16 3.48 10.75
CA VAL A 349 -6.16 4.41 10.19
C VAL A 349 -5.71 4.95 8.82
N LEU A 350 -4.43 5.32 8.70
CA LEU A 350 -3.86 5.86 7.47
C LEU A 350 -3.60 4.78 6.42
N LEU A 351 -3.27 3.55 6.81
CA LEU A 351 -3.15 2.42 5.90
C LEU A 351 -4.49 2.16 5.19
N GLY A 352 -5.62 2.21 5.91
CA GLY A 352 -6.94 2.13 5.30
C GLY A 352 -7.20 3.25 4.28
N ARG A 353 -6.80 4.49 4.60
CA ARG A 353 -6.92 5.64 3.68
C ARG A 353 -6.01 5.50 2.46
N ALA A 354 -4.77 5.05 2.64
CA ALA A 354 -3.83 4.79 1.55
C ALA A 354 -4.38 3.73 0.60
N ALA A 355 -4.86 2.61 1.13
CA ALA A 355 -5.50 1.54 0.35
C ALA A 355 -6.69 2.07 -0.46
N ASN A 356 -7.56 2.87 0.17
CA ASN A 356 -8.69 3.49 -0.52
C ASN A 356 -8.23 4.40 -1.66
N ILE A 357 -7.20 5.24 -1.45
CA ILE A 357 -6.66 6.11 -2.50
C ILE A 357 -6.09 5.29 -3.67
N PHE A 358 -5.27 4.28 -3.38
CA PHE A 358 -4.67 3.45 -4.43
C PHE A 358 -5.72 2.66 -5.21
N GLN A 359 -6.70 2.06 -4.54
CA GLN A 359 -7.80 1.36 -5.21
C GLN A 359 -8.60 2.31 -6.10
N ARG A 360 -8.89 3.52 -5.60
CA ARG A 360 -9.60 4.54 -6.37
C ARG A 360 -8.82 4.96 -7.62
N LEU A 361 -7.49 5.09 -7.55
CA LEU A 361 -6.66 5.34 -8.72
C LEU A 361 -6.70 4.18 -9.72
N VAL A 362 -6.62 2.93 -9.25
CA VAL A 362 -6.72 1.74 -10.11
C VAL A 362 -8.07 1.71 -10.83
N ASP A 363 -9.16 1.94 -10.11
CA ASP A 363 -10.52 1.93 -10.63
C ASP A 363 -10.73 3.09 -11.63
N ARG A 364 -10.31 4.31 -11.26
CA ARG A 364 -10.48 5.51 -12.09
C ARG A 364 -9.73 5.43 -13.41
N LEU A 365 -8.61 4.71 -13.42
CA LEU A 365 -7.73 4.55 -14.57
C LEU A 365 -7.94 3.21 -15.29
N CYS A 366 -9.03 2.49 -15.00
CA CYS A 366 -9.24 1.17 -15.59
C CYS A 366 -9.42 1.23 -17.12
N PHE A 367 -9.86 2.37 -17.64
CA PHE A 367 -10.08 2.63 -19.07
C PHE A 367 -8.82 2.59 -19.94
N LEU A 368 -7.61 2.62 -19.36
CA LEU A 368 -6.35 2.70 -20.13
C LEU A 368 -6.07 1.50 -21.04
N SER A 369 -6.85 0.42 -20.94
CA SER A 369 -6.74 -0.77 -21.79
C SER A 369 -7.44 -0.66 -23.15
N VAL A 370 -8.07 0.48 -23.47
CA VAL A 370 -8.73 0.72 -24.77
C VAL A 370 -7.93 1.69 -25.64
N ASP A 371 -8.32 1.85 -26.90
CA ASP A 371 -7.78 2.92 -27.75
C ASP A 371 -8.24 4.31 -27.24
N LEU A 372 -7.26 5.15 -26.88
CA LEU A 372 -7.46 6.49 -26.32
C LEU A 372 -7.17 7.61 -27.33
N SER A 373 -6.89 7.25 -28.59
CA SER A 373 -6.49 8.22 -29.61
C SER A 373 -7.56 9.31 -29.81
N GLY A 374 -7.12 10.57 -29.72
CA GLY A 374 -8.00 11.75 -29.83
C GLY A 374 -8.68 12.19 -28.52
N ILE A 375 -8.48 11.47 -27.41
CA ILE A 375 -8.94 11.88 -26.07
C ILE A 375 -7.76 12.33 -25.21
N TYR A 376 -6.70 11.52 -25.20
CA TYR A 376 -5.45 11.78 -24.50
C TYR A 376 -4.29 11.84 -25.49
N GLU A 377 -3.33 12.70 -25.20
CA GLU A 377 -2.04 12.63 -25.89
C GLU A 377 -1.27 11.36 -25.45
N ALA A 378 -0.40 10.86 -26.32
CA ALA A 378 0.32 9.60 -26.07
C ALA A 378 1.17 9.65 -24.79
N ASP A 379 1.77 10.80 -24.47
CA ASP A 379 2.57 10.99 -23.27
C ASP A 379 1.69 11.06 -22.00
N GLU A 380 0.51 11.67 -22.08
CA GLU A 380 -0.46 11.70 -20.99
C GLU A 380 -0.99 10.30 -20.67
N ALA A 381 -1.34 9.53 -21.70
CA ALA A 381 -1.77 8.14 -21.54
C ALA A 381 -0.69 7.27 -20.89
N ALA A 382 0.58 7.44 -21.30
CA ALA A 382 1.71 6.74 -20.69
C ALA A 382 1.91 7.11 -19.22
N LYS A 383 1.78 8.40 -18.86
CA LYS A 383 1.86 8.87 -17.47
C LYS A 383 0.75 8.27 -16.61
N LEU A 384 -0.49 8.27 -17.09
CA LEU A 384 -1.63 7.66 -16.39
C LEU A 384 -1.43 6.15 -16.21
N GLN A 385 -0.88 5.46 -17.21
CA GLN A 385 -0.58 4.04 -17.11
C GLN A 385 0.47 3.75 -16.04
N SER A 386 1.50 4.59 -15.92
CA SER A 386 2.49 4.49 -14.84
C SER A 386 1.84 4.70 -13.48
N ILE A 387 1.02 5.74 -13.31
CA ILE A 387 0.33 6.02 -12.03
C ILE A 387 -0.58 4.86 -11.61
N ARG A 388 -1.34 4.29 -12.55
CA ARG A 388 -2.19 3.11 -12.28
C ARG A 388 -1.35 1.92 -11.83
N THR A 389 -0.21 1.69 -12.48
CA THR A 389 0.70 0.58 -12.16
C THR A 389 1.29 0.77 -10.75
N ASP A 390 1.76 1.97 -10.43
CA ASP A 390 2.27 2.31 -9.11
C ASP A 390 1.21 2.11 -8.01
N ALA A 391 -0.02 2.58 -8.24
CA ALA A 391 -1.11 2.41 -7.28
C ALA A 391 -1.43 0.92 -7.04
N ALA A 392 -1.47 0.10 -8.09
CA ALA A 392 -1.69 -1.34 -7.98
C ALA A 392 -0.56 -2.03 -7.19
N ASN A 393 0.70 -1.65 -7.45
CA ASN A 393 1.85 -2.18 -6.71
C ASN A 393 1.79 -1.81 -5.22
N MET A 394 1.39 -0.58 -4.90
CA MET A 394 1.24 -0.12 -3.52
C MET A 394 0.10 -0.86 -2.79
N LEU A 395 -1.00 -1.20 -3.46
CA LEU A 395 -2.06 -2.05 -2.89
C LEU A 395 -1.55 -3.44 -2.55
N ILE A 396 -0.80 -4.06 -3.46
CA ILE A 396 -0.19 -5.37 -3.24
C ILE A 396 0.72 -5.32 -2.02
N GLN A 397 1.61 -4.33 -1.96
CA GLN A 397 2.53 -4.16 -0.85
C GLN A 397 1.80 -3.94 0.49
N LEU A 398 0.73 -3.14 0.47
CA LEU A 398 -0.07 -2.91 1.67
C LEU A 398 -0.81 -4.17 2.12
N SER A 399 -1.31 -4.97 1.16
CA SER A 399 -2.02 -6.22 1.43
C SER A 399 -1.12 -7.32 2.00
N SER A 400 0.19 -7.27 1.74
CA SER A 400 1.16 -8.23 2.29
C SER A 400 1.56 -7.92 3.74
N GLY A 401 1.05 -6.83 4.33
CA GLY A 401 1.35 -6.45 5.72
C GLY A 401 2.74 -5.85 5.93
N VAL A 402 3.44 -5.53 4.84
CA VAL A 402 4.75 -4.90 4.87
C VAL A 402 4.58 -3.38 4.90
N SER A 403 5.49 -2.68 5.58
CA SER A 403 5.54 -1.21 5.57
C SER A 403 5.97 -0.68 4.21
N TYR A 404 5.77 0.63 3.97
CA TYR A 404 6.25 1.29 2.75
C TYR A 404 7.73 0.97 2.46
N ASN A 405 8.55 0.89 3.50
CA ASN A 405 10.00 0.69 3.39
C ASN A 405 10.42 -0.78 3.21
N GLY A 406 9.49 -1.71 3.04
CA GLY A 406 9.82 -3.13 2.85
C GLY A 406 10.10 -3.90 4.14
N HIS A 407 9.73 -3.36 5.31
CA HIS A 407 9.89 -4.05 6.60
C HIS A 407 8.56 -4.54 7.16
N GLU A 408 8.57 -5.67 7.87
CA GLU A 408 7.42 -6.15 8.66
C GLU A 408 6.93 -5.10 9.68
N TYR A 409 5.66 -5.17 10.07
CA TYR A 409 5.06 -4.22 11.03
C TYR A 409 5.88 -4.09 12.33
N ASN A 410 6.36 -5.21 12.87
CA ASN A 410 7.14 -5.27 14.10
C ASN A 410 8.67 -5.34 13.88
N TRP A 411 9.13 -4.98 12.69
CA TRP A 411 10.57 -4.91 12.42
C TRP A 411 11.23 -3.84 13.27
N ALA A 412 12.36 -4.20 13.86
CA ALA A 412 13.20 -3.35 14.70
C ALA A 412 14.57 -3.12 14.04
N PRO A 413 15.00 -1.86 13.89
CA PRO A 413 16.31 -1.59 13.33
C PRO A 413 17.45 -1.94 14.31
N ARG A 414 18.56 -2.41 13.75
CA ARG A 414 19.77 -2.79 14.52
C ARG A 414 20.68 -1.63 14.88
N ALA A 415 20.67 -0.52 14.14
CA ALA A 415 21.43 0.66 14.53
C ALA A 415 20.80 1.31 15.77
N SER A 416 21.62 1.97 16.58
CA SER A 416 21.14 2.61 17.80
C SER A 416 20.18 3.76 17.51
N TYR A 417 19.33 4.08 18.49
CA TYR A 417 18.51 5.30 18.48
C TYR A 417 19.35 6.56 18.20
N THR A 418 20.55 6.65 18.80
CA THR A 418 21.47 7.79 18.65
C THR A 418 21.95 7.96 17.21
N ILE A 419 22.22 6.85 16.50
CA ILE A 419 22.57 6.91 15.07
C ILE A 419 21.39 7.43 14.25
N TYR A 420 20.19 6.89 14.47
CA TYR A 420 19.02 7.36 13.72
C TYR A 420 18.68 8.81 14.01
N GLU A 421 18.88 9.27 15.25
CA GLU A 421 18.73 10.68 15.60
C GLU A 421 19.67 11.57 14.78
N GLN A 422 20.95 11.22 14.70
CA GLN A 422 21.95 11.99 13.96
C GLN A 422 21.64 12.00 12.47
N VAL A 423 21.35 10.83 11.88
CA VAL A 423 21.07 10.70 10.44
C VAL A 423 19.75 11.40 10.08
N LEU A 424 18.73 11.33 10.94
CA LEU A 424 17.48 12.06 10.76
C LEU A 424 17.70 13.58 10.77
N ASN A 425 18.51 14.10 11.69
CA ASN A 425 18.82 15.54 11.72
C ASN A 425 19.52 16.00 10.43
N ILE A 426 20.47 15.22 9.91
CA ILE A 426 21.11 15.51 8.62
C ILE A 426 20.06 15.49 7.49
N ALA A 427 19.21 14.46 7.43
CA ALA A 427 18.17 14.37 6.40
C ALA A 427 17.16 15.54 6.48
N LEU A 428 16.84 16.01 7.69
CA LEU A 428 16.00 17.20 7.90
C LEU A 428 16.68 18.48 7.41
N ASP A 429 17.99 18.64 7.64
CA ASP A 429 18.76 19.80 7.16
C ASP A 429 18.84 19.80 5.62
N ASP A 430 19.13 18.64 5.01
CA ASP A 430 19.12 18.45 3.55
C ASP A 430 17.74 18.80 2.96
N ASN A 431 16.67 18.29 3.59
CA ASN A 431 15.32 18.54 3.15
C ASN A 431 14.92 20.02 3.24
N GLN A 432 15.38 20.73 4.26
CA GLN A 432 15.16 22.17 4.37
C GLN A 432 15.82 22.91 3.21
N ALA A 433 17.03 22.50 2.80
CA ALA A 433 17.71 23.11 1.65
C ALA A 433 16.96 22.84 0.34
N PHE A 434 16.47 21.63 0.11
CA PHE A 434 15.64 21.31 -1.06
C PHE A 434 14.30 22.04 -1.05
N GLU A 435 13.63 22.14 0.11
CA GLU A 435 12.37 22.87 0.26
C GLU A 435 12.56 24.35 -0.09
N ASN A 436 13.64 24.97 0.41
CA ASN A 436 13.97 26.35 0.08
C ASN A 436 14.25 26.54 -1.42
N ALA A 437 15.01 25.62 -2.04
CA ALA A 437 15.29 25.68 -3.48
C ALA A 437 14.02 25.51 -4.31
N TYR A 438 13.12 24.60 -3.91
CA TYR A 438 11.81 24.37 -4.51
C TYR A 438 10.93 25.62 -4.43
N ILE A 439 10.80 26.20 -3.23
CA ILE A 439 10.01 27.42 -3.01
C ILE A 439 10.55 28.56 -3.87
N GLN A 440 11.86 28.80 -3.85
CA GLN A 440 12.46 29.89 -4.63
C GLN A 440 12.31 29.67 -6.14
N TYR A 441 12.41 28.42 -6.61
CA TYR A 441 12.18 28.09 -8.01
C TYR A 441 10.77 28.46 -8.46
N HIS A 442 9.74 28.00 -7.74
CA HIS A 442 8.34 28.26 -8.10
C HIS A 442 7.97 29.75 -7.97
N VAL A 443 8.50 30.45 -6.95
CA VAL A 443 8.31 31.91 -6.82
C VAL A 443 8.96 32.68 -7.98
N ALA A 444 10.19 32.31 -8.37
CA ALA A 444 10.87 32.94 -9.50
C ALA A 444 10.19 32.62 -10.84
N LEU A 445 9.67 31.40 -10.99
CA LEU A 445 8.89 30.98 -12.16
C LEU A 445 7.62 31.82 -12.31
N ASP A 446 6.87 32.00 -11.22
CA ASP A 446 5.67 32.84 -11.21
C ASP A 446 5.97 34.31 -11.54
N LYS A 447 7.11 34.81 -11.07
CA LYS A 447 7.61 36.18 -11.34
C LYS A 447 8.31 36.33 -12.70
N GLN A 448 8.45 35.25 -13.47
CA GLN A 448 9.19 35.21 -14.75
C GLN A 448 10.67 35.66 -14.63
N GLU A 449 11.30 35.35 -13.50
CA GLU A 449 12.68 35.70 -13.19
C GLU A 449 13.69 34.61 -13.63
N LYS A 450 14.99 34.89 -13.48
CA LYS A 450 16.04 33.88 -13.70
C LYS A 450 15.96 32.78 -12.66
N LEU A 451 15.93 31.52 -13.11
CA LEU A 451 15.78 30.32 -12.26
C LEU A 451 17.13 29.69 -11.88
N THR A 452 18.23 30.18 -12.47
CA THR A 452 19.59 29.62 -12.34
C THR A 452 20.02 29.43 -10.89
N ALA A 453 19.74 30.38 -10.00
CA ALA A 453 20.17 30.30 -8.60
C ALA A 453 19.45 29.16 -7.86
N SER A 454 18.12 29.07 -7.98
CA SER A 454 17.32 28.00 -7.37
C SER A 454 17.70 26.61 -7.90
N VAL A 455 17.94 26.48 -9.20
CA VAL A 455 18.37 25.22 -9.80
C VAL A 455 19.76 24.83 -9.30
N ASN A 456 20.72 25.76 -9.25
CA ASN A 456 22.06 25.48 -8.74
C ASN A 456 22.07 25.05 -7.26
N MET A 457 21.19 25.62 -6.43
CA MET A 457 21.00 25.16 -5.05
C MET A 457 20.51 23.72 -5.00
N ALA A 458 19.50 23.34 -5.78
CA ALA A 458 19.03 21.97 -5.86
C ALA A 458 20.12 21.01 -6.37
N LEU A 459 20.89 21.40 -7.41
CA LEU A 459 21.98 20.60 -7.96
C LEU A 459 23.09 20.30 -6.95
N GLN A 460 23.43 21.27 -6.09
CA GLN A 460 24.43 21.08 -5.03
C GLN A 460 23.96 19.99 -4.06
N GLN A 461 22.72 20.08 -3.60
CA GLN A 461 22.12 19.13 -2.64
C GLN A 461 21.90 17.74 -3.26
N THR A 462 21.57 17.67 -4.56
CA THR A 462 21.42 16.39 -5.29
C THR A 462 22.70 15.54 -5.22
N THR A 463 23.87 16.14 -5.09
CA THR A 463 25.13 15.39 -4.91
C THR A 463 25.13 14.53 -3.64
N GLN A 464 24.66 15.10 -2.52
CA GLN A 464 24.56 14.40 -1.25
C GLN A 464 23.46 13.35 -1.28
N MET A 465 22.33 13.66 -1.95
CA MET A 465 21.25 12.70 -2.16
C MET A 465 21.71 11.50 -2.99
N ILE A 466 22.48 11.69 -4.07
CA ILE A 466 23.07 10.60 -4.85
C ILE A 466 24.02 9.75 -3.99
N GLY A 467 24.84 10.39 -3.15
CA GLY A 467 25.70 9.68 -2.19
C GLY A 467 24.90 8.80 -1.23
N SER A 468 23.79 9.31 -0.72
CA SER A 468 22.88 8.58 0.19
C SER A 468 22.13 7.45 -0.51
N LEU A 469 21.64 7.69 -1.73
CA LEU A 469 21.01 6.66 -2.57
C LEU A 469 21.97 5.50 -2.83
N ASN A 470 23.27 5.76 -3.02
CA ASN A 470 24.26 4.68 -3.16
C ASN A 470 24.34 3.81 -1.90
N THR A 471 24.32 4.41 -0.71
CA THR A 471 24.29 3.66 0.55
C THR A 471 23.01 2.84 0.67
N GLU A 472 21.85 3.44 0.40
CA GLU A 472 20.56 2.74 0.46
C GLU A 472 20.45 1.59 -0.56
N ILE A 473 20.99 1.78 -1.77
CA ILE A 473 21.07 0.73 -2.80
C ILE A 473 21.94 -0.43 -2.30
N ASN A 474 23.08 -0.15 -1.66
CA ASN A 474 23.95 -1.19 -1.10
C ASN A 474 23.28 -1.95 0.05
N ASP A 475 22.55 -1.24 0.92
CA ASP A 475 21.78 -1.86 2.01
C ASP A 475 20.68 -2.79 1.44
N LEU A 476 19.94 -2.33 0.43
CA LEU A 476 18.91 -3.16 -0.24
C LEU A 476 19.51 -4.39 -0.93
N VAL A 477 20.70 -4.26 -1.51
CA VAL A 477 21.44 -5.41 -2.07
C VAL A 477 21.76 -6.44 -0.97
N ALA A 478 22.17 -5.99 0.21
CA ALA A 478 22.42 -6.90 1.33
C ALA A 478 21.14 -7.57 1.81
N GLN A 479 20.03 -6.82 1.91
CA GLN A 479 18.71 -7.37 2.27
C GLN A 479 18.19 -8.40 1.25
N LEU A 480 18.30 -8.10 -0.05
CA LEU A 480 17.91 -9.03 -1.11
C LEU A 480 18.65 -10.37 -1.01
N LYS A 481 19.95 -10.33 -0.71
CA LYS A 481 20.77 -11.53 -0.47
C LYS A 481 20.32 -12.29 0.78
N ASP A 482 19.97 -11.58 1.85
CA ASP A 482 19.48 -12.23 3.07
C ASP A 482 18.12 -12.91 2.84
N THR A 483 17.18 -12.22 2.19
CA THR A 483 15.88 -12.80 1.80
C THR A 483 16.05 -14.00 0.86
N GLU A 484 16.99 -13.93 -0.09
CA GLU A 484 17.36 -15.07 -0.94
C GLU A 484 17.88 -16.26 -0.11
N ASN A 485 18.75 -16.01 0.87
CA ASN A 485 19.23 -17.06 1.77
C ASN A 485 18.10 -17.68 2.61
N ARG A 486 17.14 -16.87 3.10
CA ARG A 486 15.95 -17.35 3.81
C ARG A 486 15.06 -18.19 2.89
N LEU A 487 14.87 -17.77 1.64
CA LEU A 487 14.14 -18.54 0.62
C LEU A 487 14.79 -19.90 0.35
N ILE A 488 16.13 -19.95 0.26
CA ILE A 488 16.88 -21.20 0.14
C ILE A 488 16.62 -22.08 1.37
N GLN A 489 16.72 -21.53 2.58
CA GLN A 489 16.50 -22.28 3.83
C GLN A 489 15.07 -22.80 3.97
N LEU A 490 14.06 -22.08 3.48
CA LEU A 490 12.65 -22.49 3.51
C LEU A 490 12.28 -23.46 2.39
N THR A 491 13.13 -23.62 1.38
CA THR A 491 12.88 -24.56 0.27
C THR A 491 12.99 -26.02 0.71
N ASP A 492 13.87 -26.35 1.66
CA ASP A 492 14.02 -27.71 2.17
C ASP A 492 12.84 -28.17 3.05
N PRO A 493 12.35 -27.37 4.02
CA PRO A 493 11.10 -27.66 4.75
C PRO A 493 9.90 -27.92 3.84
N VAL A 494 9.74 -27.17 2.74
CA VAL A 494 8.68 -27.41 1.74
C VAL A 494 8.84 -28.78 1.10
N LYS A 495 10.05 -29.16 0.68
CA LYS A 495 10.33 -30.50 0.10
C LYS A 495 10.08 -31.61 1.12
N ILE A 496 10.49 -31.41 2.37
CA ILE A 496 10.35 -32.40 3.45
C ILE A 496 8.88 -32.63 3.76
N THR A 497 8.12 -31.57 4.04
CA THR A 497 6.68 -31.66 4.36
C THR A 497 5.89 -32.23 3.19
N HIS A 498 6.23 -31.88 1.94
CA HIS A 498 5.66 -32.52 0.76
C HIS A 498 5.95 -34.03 0.71
N SER A 499 7.20 -34.44 0.95
CA SER A 499 7.57 -35.86 0.95
C SER A 499 6.88 -36.65 2.06
N ILE A 500 6.70 -36.04 3.24
CA ILE A 500 5.98 -36.65 4.36
C ILE A 500 4.51 -36.84 3.96
N LEU A 501 3.86 -35.79 3.47
CA LEU A 501 2.48 -35.84 2.99
C LEU A 501 2.28 -36.92 1.92
N MET A 502 3.18 -37.03 0.93
CA MET A 502 3.13 -38.09 -0.09
C MET A 502 3.30 -39.49 0.52
N GLY A 503 4.16 -39.64 1.53
CA GLY A 503 4.31 -40.89 2.27
C GLY A 503 3.04 -41.28 3.04
N THR A 504 2.33 -40.30 3.60
CA THR A 504 1.05 -40.51 4.30
C THR A 504 -0.06 -40.90 3.33
N PHE A 505 -0.10 -40.30 2.13
CA PHE A 505 -0.99 -40.73 1.06
C PHE A 505 -0.73 -42.17 0.60
N GLU A 506 0.53 -42.57 0.45
CA GLU A 506 0.86 -43.96 0.09
C GLU A 506 0.44 -44.95 1.19
N ARG A 507 0.53 -44.58 2.47
CA ARG A 507 -0.01 -45.40 3.57
C ARG A 507 -1.53 -45.52 3.54
N LEU A 508 -2.25 -44.44 3.21
CA LEU A 508 -3.70 -44.48 3.03
C LEU A 508 -4.08 -45.43 1.88
N LYS A 509 -3.37 -45.32 0.75
CA LYS A 509 -3.52 -46.19 -0.42
C LYS A 509 -3.31 -47.66 -0.06
N ASP A 510 -2.24 -47.98 0.65
CA ASP A 510 -1.96 -49.35 1.09
C ASP A 510 -3.08 -49.89 2.00
N ARG A 511 -3.59 -49.08 2.92
CA ARG A 511 -4.70 -49.49 3.79
C ARG A 511 -6.00 -49.72 3.02
N ILE A 512 -6.31 -48.88 2.04
CA ILE A 512 -7.49 -49.03 1.19
C ILE A 512 -7.39 -50.29 0.32
N GLN A 513 -6.21 -50.53 -0.28
CA GLN A 513 -5.92 -51.75 -1.04
C GLN A 513 -6.06 -53.02 -0.20
N ASN A 514 -5.69 -52.97 1.08
CA ASN A 514 -5.79 -54.10 1.99
C ASN A 514 -7.21 -54.31 2.56
N HIS A 515 -8.13 -53.35 2.40
CA HIS A 515 -9.49 -53.42 2.97
C HIS A 515 -10.61 -53.58 1.93
N PHE A 516 -10.39 -53.22 0.65
CA PHE A 516 -11.38 -53.31 -0.41
C PHE A 516 -10.82 -53.86 -1.74
N GLU A 517 -11.58 -54.73 -2.44
CA GLU A 517 -11.30 -55.22 -3.81
C GLU A 517 -11.70 -54.21 -4.92
N LEU A 518 -11.68 -52.91 -4.63
CA LEU A 518 -12.17 -51.85 -5.53
C LEU A 518 -11.04 -50.98 -6.10
N SER A 519 -11.28 -50.39 -7.27
CA SER A 519 -10.26 -49.72 -8.08
C SER A 519 -9.77 -48.38 -7.48
N VAL A 520 -8.71 -48.50 -6.68
CA VAL A 520 -7.82 -47.44 -6.15
C VAL A 520 -7.29 -46.41 -7.18
N PRO A 521 -7.19 -46.66 -8.51
CA PRO A 521 -6.67 -45.70 -9.48
C PRO A 521 -7.45 -44.38 -9.64
N GLN A 522 -8.75 -44.34 -9.33
CA GLN A 522 -9.55 -43.10 -9.40
C GLN A 522 -9.33 -42.21 -8.18
N LEU A 523 -9.25 -42.84 -7.00
CA LEU A 523 -8.86 -42.23 -5.74
C LEU A 523 -7.45 -41.64 -5.82
N LEU A 524 -6.49 -42.44 -6.30
CA LEU A 524 -5.11 -42.02 -6.53
C LEU A 524 -5.01 -40.89 -7.55
N ASN A 525 -5.74 -40.96 -8.67
CA ASN A 525 -5.71 -39.87 -9.64
C ASN A 525 -6.26 -38.55 -9.08
N ALA A 526 -7.27 -38.57 -8.21
CA ALA A 526 -7.77 -37.36 -7.57
C ALA A 526 -6.78 -36.81 -6.54
N LEU A 527 -6.25 -37.67 -5.66
CA LEU A 527 -5.29 -37.31 -4.62
C LEU A 527 -3.94 -36.83 -5.19
N THR A 528 -3.41 -37.52 -6.20
CA THR A 528 -2.15 -37.16 -6.87
C THR A 528 -2.29 -35.90 -7.74
N LYS A 529 -3.47 -35.61 -8.31
CA LYS A 529 -3.71 -34.35 -9.05
C LYS A 529 -3.91 -33.14 -8.14
N MET A 530 -4.45 -33.34 -6.93
CA MET A 530 -4.57 -32.28 -5.91
C MET A 530 -3.22 -31.99 -5.21
N ALA A 531 -2.33 -32.97 -5.17
CA ALA A 531 -0.97 -32.85 -4.64
C ALA A 531 0.07 -32.32 -5.65
N ALA A 532 -0.12 -32.56 -6.96
CA ALA A 532 0.77 -32.11 -8.00
C ALA A 532 0.30 -30.76 -8.58
N THR A 533 1.02 -29.68 -8.30
CA THR A 533 0.74 -28.36 -8.90
C THR A 533 1.38 -28.27 -10.30
N PRO A 534 0.64 -27.95 -11.38
CA PRO A 534 1.18 -27.75 -12.72
C PRO A 534 2.08 -26.51 -12.82
N THR A 535 3.15 -26.62 -13.61
CA THR A 535 4.14 -25.56 -13.84
C THR A 535 4.24 -25.25 -15.33
N GLY A 536 3.65 -24.15 -15.77
CA GLY A 536 3.76 -23.68 -17.15
C GLY A 536 3.48 -22.20 -17.27
N VAL A 537 4.40 -21.47 -17.93
CA VAL A 537 4.18 -20.08 -18.33
C VAL A 537 3.12 -20.06 -19.42
N VAL A 538 1.87 -19.73 -19.06
CA VAL A 538 0.87 -19.35 -20.06
C VAL A 538 1.02 -17.87 -20.34
N ALA A 539 1.73 -17.56 -21.44
CA ALA A 539 1.67 -16.27 -22.08
C ALA A 539 0.24 -16.06 -22.62
N GLY A 540 -0.56 -15.22 -21.96
CA GLY A 540 -1.96 -15.02 -22.30
C GLY A 540 -2.54 -13.67 -21.87
N ASN A 541 -2.42 -12.69 -22.77
CA ASN A 541 -3.25 -11.50 -22.98
C ASN A 541 -3.08 -10.25 -22.08
N ALA A 542 -2.30 -9.31 -22.63
CA ALA A 542 -2.57 -7.88 -22.79
C ALA A 542 -3.18 -7.10 -21.61
N GLY A 543 -2.32 -6.52 -20.77
CA GLY A 543 -2.70 -5.45 -19.83
C GLY A 543 -1.78 -5.27 -18.62
N LEU A 544 -1.02 -6.31 -18.26
CA LEU A 544 -0.17 -6.35 -17.05
C LEU A 544 1.33 -6.63 -17.34
N GLY A 545 1.72 -6.68 -18.62
CA GLY A 545 3.05 -7.14 -19.05
C GLY A 545 4.23 -6.16 -18.90
N LEU A 546 4.02 -4.93 -18.40
CA LEU A 546 5.05 -3.88 -18.43
C LEU A 546 6.14 -4.05 -17.35
N VAL A 547 5.88 -4.83 -16.30
CA VAL A 547 6.87 -5.19 -15.28
C VAL A 547 8.01 -6.01 -15.90
N PHE A 548 7.71 -6.84 -16.90
CA PHE A 548 8.67 -7.79 -17.46
C PHE A 548 9.69 -7.15 -18.43
N GLU A 549 9.33 -6.05 -19.08
CA GLU A 549 10.25 -5.34 -19.99
C GLU A 549 11.27 -4.47 -19.24
N GLY A 550 10.86 -3.85 -18.12
CA GLY A 550 11.74 -3.08 -17.23
C GLY A 550 12.84 -3.95 -16.60
N PHE A 551 12.50 -5.14 -16.11
CA PHE A 551 13.46 -6.07 -15.52
C PHE A 551 14.46 -6.68 -16.50
N ASN A 552 14.10 -6.78 -17.79
CA ASN A 552 15.02 -7.24 -18.85
C ASN A 552 15.93 -6.11 -19.37
N SER A 553 15.65 -4.86 -19.01
CA SER A 553 16.38 -3.68 -19.50
C SER A 553 17.44 -3.14 -18.53
N VAL A 554 17.61 -3.72 -17.34
CA VAL A 554 18.72 -3.40 -16.42
C VAL A 554 20.01 -3.98 -17.00
N PRO A 555 20.90 -3.18 -17.60
CA PRO A 555 22.13 -3.71 -18.15
C PRO A 555 23.09 -4.05 -17.01
N ASP A 556 23.91 -5.07 -17.26
CA ASP A 556 24.92 -5.75 -16.44
C ASP A 556 26.06 -4.88 -15.86
N VAL A 557 25.81 -3.62 -15.48
CA VAL A 557 26.89 -2.66 -15.22
C VAL A 557 27.06 -2.25 -13.75
N ASN A 558 26.24 -2.74 -12.80
CA ASN A 558 26.35 -2.33 -11.38
C ASN A 558 26.19 -3.45 -10.32
N GLY A 559 26.26 -4.73 -10.70
CA GLY A 559 26.82 -5.74 -9.78
C GLY A 559 25.91 -6.51 -8.81
N VAL A 560 24.63 -6.79 -9.12
CA VAL A 560 23.97 -8.03 -8.65
C VAL A 560 22.94 -8.51 -9.70
N PRO A 561 23.02 -9.77 -10.19
CA PRO A 561 21.95 -10.36 -10.96
C PRO A 561 20.76 -10.64 -10.04
N ALA A 562 19.62 -9.99 -10.28
CA ALA A 562 18.36 -10.39 -9.64
C ALA A 562 18.10 -11.87 -9.97
N ASN A 563 17.83 -12.68 -8.95
CA ASN A 563 17.53 -14.09 -9.16
C ASN A 563 16.12 -14.22 -9.71
N LYS A 564 16.03 -14.54 -11.01
CA LYS A 564 14.78 -14.59 -11.76
C LYS A 564 13.84 -15.71 -11.30
N ASP A 565 14.36 -16.67 -10.54
CA ASP A 565 13.61 -17.85 -10.06
C ASP A 565 12.62 -17.50 -8.93
N TYR A 566 12.81 -16.36 -8.26
CA TYR A 566 11.93 -15.88 -7.19
C TYR A 566 10.98 -14.76 -7.63
N ILE A 567 11.00 -14.35 -8.91
CA ILE A 567 10.13 -13.29 -9.41
C ILE A 567 8.70 -13.80 -9.56
N ILE A 568 7.76 -13.20 -8.83
CA ILE A 568 6.32 -13.52 -8.94
C ILE A 568 5.80 -12.86 -10.22
N LYS A 569 5.33 -13.67 -11.18
CA LYS A 569 4.96 -13.17 -12.52
C LYS A 569 3.54 -12.61 -12.58
N GLN A 570 2.66 -13.01 -11.67
CA GLN A 570 1.30 -12.49 -11.54
C GLN A 570 0.88 -12.44 -10.07
N ILE A 571 0.35 -11.30 -9.65
CA ILE A 571 -0.39 -11.15 -8.40
C ILE A 571 -1.81 -10.76 -8.80
N LEU A 572 -2.71 -11.74 -8.80
CA LEU A 572 -4.10 -11.54 -9.18
C LEU A 572 -4.88 -11.07 -7.95
N TYR A 573 -4.96 -9.75 -7.79
CA TYR A 573 -5.92 -9.13 -6.88
C TYR A 573 -7.18 -8.80 -7.68
N GLY A 574 -8.28 -9.48 -7.38
CA GLY A 574 -9.58 -9.26 -8.00
C GLY A 574 -9.72 -9.84 -9.43
N GLU A 575 -10.86 -10.50 -9.64
CA GLU A 575 -11.42 -10.98 -10.93
C GLU A 575 -10.72 -12.11 -11.72
N ALA A 576 -9.42 -12.40 -11.57
CA ALA A 576 -8.73 -13.38 -12.45
C ALA A 576 -8.20 -14.66 -11.77
N THR A 577 -8.24 -14.77 -10.44
CA THR A 577 -7.50 -15.81 -9.69
C THR A 577 -8.09 -17.22 -9.80
N VAL A 578 -9.37 -17.35 -10.18
CA VAL A 578 -10.06 -18.66 -10.28
C VAL A 578 -10.38 -19.07 -11.73
N LYS A 579 -10.60 -18.11 -12.64
CA LYS A 579 -10.90 -18.44 -14.05
C LYS A 579 -9.73 -19.13 -14.77
N SER A 580 -8.51 -18.98 -14.24
CA SER A 580 -7.31 -19.67 -14.72
C SER A 580 -7.13 -21.08 -14.17
N ILE A 581 -7.90 -21.51 -13.16
CA ILE A 581 -7.77 -22.85 -12.55
C ILE A 581 -8.28 -23.94 -13.51
N ASP A 582 -9.32 -23.63 -14.31
CA ASP A 582 -9.89 -24.60 -15.27
C ASP A 582 -9.03 -24.72 -16.55
N ASP A 583 -8.39 -23.63 -16.99
CA ASP A 583 -7.61 -23.56 -18.24
C ASP A 583 -6.13 -24.01 -18.09
N THR A 584 -5.58 -24.11 -16.88
CA THR A 584 -4.15 -24.45 -16.65
C THR A 584 -3.87 -25.87 -16.16
N LEU A 585 -4.90 -26.68 -15.92
CA LEU A 585 -4.77 -28.13 -15.64
C LEU A 585 -4.55 -28.94 -16.94
N ASP A 586 -3.59 -28.51 -17.77
CA ASP A 586 -3.23 -29.23 -18.98
C ASP A 586 -2.45 -30.52 -18.65
N LYS A 587 -2.75 -31.59 -19.37
CA LYS A 587 -2.53 -33.01 -18.99
C LYS A 587 -1.07 -33.49 -18.95
N ASN A 588 -0.07 -32.60 -18.98
CA ASN A 588 1.33 -32.94 -19.33
C ASN A 588 2.43 -32.55 -18.30
N SER A 589 2.11 -32.02 -17.12
CA SER A 589 3.10 -31.49 -16.16
C SER A 589 3.22 -32.35 -14.88
N LEU A 590 3.95 -33.47 -14.96
CA LEU A 590 4.05 -34.50 -13.90
C LEU A 590 5.42 -34.62 -13.19
N ASN A 591 6.30 -33.61 -13.24
CA ASN A 591 7.72 -33.79 -12.83
C ASN A 591 8.18 -33.13 -11.51
N GLY A 592 7.30 -32.73 -10.60
CA GLY A 592 7.68 -32.52 -9.18
C GLY A 592 8.65 -31.35 -8.88
N GLU A 593 8.58 -30.24 -9.62
CA GLU A 593 9.30 -29.00 -9.29
C GLU A 593 8.32 -27.90 -8.84
N PHE A 594 8.67 -27.14 -7.78
CA PHE A 594 7.78 -26.20 -7.07
C PHE A 594 7.79 -24.78 -7.67
N VAL A 595 6.61 -24.14 -7.87
CA VAL A 595 6.47 -22.78 -8.46
C VAL A 595 5.82 -21.76 -7.50
N VAL A 596 6.16 -20.48 -7.70
CA VAL A 596 5.96 -19.29 -6.86
C VAL A 596 4.71 -18.45 -7.25
N ASP A 597 3.79 -18.98 -8.05
CA ASP A 597 2.69 -18.18 -8.64
C ASP A 597 1.39 -18.12 -7.79
N ASP A 598 1.40 -18.63 -6.54
CA ASP A 598 0.30 -18.48 -5.57
C ASP A 598 0.81 -17.86 -4.25
N PRO A 599 1.07 -16.52 -4.22
CA PRO A 599 1.74 -15.85 -3.11
C PRO A 599 1.02 -15.96 -1.75
N PHE A 600 -0.26 -16.34 -1.75
CA PHE A 600 -1.08 -16.49 -0.54
C PHE A 600 -1.59 -17.92 -0.32
N GLY A 601 -1.10 -18.90 -1.10
CA GLY A 601 -1.47 -20.32 -0.96
C GLY A 601 -2.96 -20.61 -1.19
N THR A 602 -3.69 -19.71 -1.85
CA THR A 602 -5.16 -19.80 -1.98
C THR A 602 -5.60 -21.04 -2.75
N ARG A 603 -4.86 -21.44 -3.79
CA ARG A 603 -5.17 -22.66 -4.56
C ARG A 603 -4.92 -23.92 -3.74
N LEU A 604 -3.88 -23.91 -2.91
CA LEU A 604 -3.55 -25.01 -2.00
C LEU A 604 -4.55 -25.13 -0.85
N MET A 605 -5.05 -24.00 -0.35
CA MET A 605 -6.12 -23.97 0.65
C MET A 605 -7.45 -24.47 0.07
N VAL A 606 -7.81 -24.09 -1.16
CA VAL A 606 -9.01 -24.62 -1.84
C VAL A 606 -8.87 -26.13 -2.11
N ALA A 607 -7.72 -26.58 -2.64
CA ALA A 607 -7.46 -28.00 -2.88
C ALA A 607 -7.45 -28.83 -1.59
N ARG A 608 -6.98 -28.23 -0.47
CA ARG A 608 -7.11 -28.82 0.86
C ARG A 608 -8.56 -29.02 1.23
N ASP A 609 -9.40 -28.01 1.10
CA ASP A 609 -10.79 -28.09 1.56
C ASP A 609 -11.57 -29.15 0.77
N ASP A 610 -11.35 -29.24 -0.55
CA ASP A 610 -11.91 -30.30 -1.40
C ASP A 610 -11.42 -31.69 -0.98
N LEU A 611 -10.11 -31.82 -0.73
CA LEU A 611 -9.51 -33.05 -0.24
C LEU A 611 -10.05 -33.46 1.13
N MET A 612 -10.15 -32.53 2.07
CA MET A 612 -10.61 -32.81 3.43
C MET A 612 -12.10 -33.16 3.43
N HIS A 613 -12.91 -32.50 2.62
CA HIS A 613 -14.30 -32.86 2.41
C HIS A 613 -14.44 -34.28 1.85
N PHE A 614 -13.59 -34.62 0.88
CA PHE A 614 -13.53 -35.96 0.32
C PHE A 614 -13.09 -37.02 1.36
N LEU A 615 -12.04 -36.75 2.14
CA LEU A 615 -11.53 -37.69 3.16
C LEU A 615 -12.49 -37.85 4.35
N ASP A 616 -13.20 -36.79 4.74
CA ASP A 616 -14.22 -36.84 5.80
C ASP A 616 -15.36 -37.82 5.47
N ALA A 617 -15.68 -38.02 4.18
CA ALA A 617 -16.65 -39.03 3.74
C ALA A 617 -16.19 -40.48 4.02
N TYR A 618 -14.89 -40.71 4.26
CA TYR A 618 -14.29 -42.01 4.53
C TYR A 618 -13.76 -42.18 5.96
N ALA A 619 -13.96 -41.18 6.83
CA ALA A 619 -13.51 -41.14 8.24
C ALA A 619 -14.27 -42.11 9.19
N SER A 620 -14.64 -43.29 8.69
CA SER A 620 -15.08 -44.42 9.53
C SER A 620 -13.88 -45.02 10.27
N SER A 621 -14.14 -45.77 11.35
CA SER A 621 -13.16 -46.22 12.37
C SER A 621 -11.89 -46.91 11.85
N ASN A 622 -11.85 -47.35 10.59
CA ASN A 622 -10.73 -48.12 10.02
C ASN A 622 -9.66 -47.25 9.33
N PHE A 623 -9.92 -45.96 9.08
CA PHE A 623 -8.98 -45.05 8.39
C PHE A 623 -8.75 -43.72 9.11
N ALA A 624 -9.46 -43.47 10.23
CA ALA A 624 -9.46 -42.19 10.92
C ALA A 624 -8.06 -41.69 11.31
N ASP A 625 -7.20 -42.57 11.82
CA ASP A 625 -5.84 -42.24 12.23
C ASP A 625 -4.95 -41.76 11.07
N VAL A 626 -5.06 -42.37 9.88
CA VAL A 626 -4.26 -41.96 8.71
C VAL A 626 -4.88 -40.75 8.02
N ILE A 627 -6.21 -40.58 8.07
CA ILE A 627 -6.87 -39.37 7.57
C ILE A 627 -6.48 -38.16 8.43
N ASP A 628 -6.40 -38.31 9.75
CA ASP A 628 -5.94 -37.25 10.65
C ASP A 628 -4.45 -36.92 10.43
N GLU A 629 -3.60 -37.92 10.19
CA GLU A 629 -2.19 -37.72 9.81
C GLU A 629 -2.08 -36.95 8.47
N ILE A 630 -2.93 -37.24 7.47
CA ILE A 630 -2.99 -36.48 6.22
C ILE A 630 -3.39 -35.02 6.47
N LYS A 631 -4.35 -34.76 7.37
CA LYS A 631 -4.75 -33.39 7.73
C LYS A 631 -3.59 -32.61 8.31
N GLU A 632 -2.89 -33.19 9.30
CA GLU A 632 -1.75 -32.56 9.96
C GLU A 632 -0.58 -32.33 8.98
N ASP A 633 -0.25 -33.33 8.15
CA ASP A 633 0.83 -33.22 7.18
C ASP A 633 0.52 -32.21 6.06
N TYR A 634 -0.74 -32.12 5.64
CA TYR A 634 -1.18 -31.12 4.65
C TYR A 634 -1.14 -29.71 5.24
N ASP A 635 -1.54 -29.53 6.51
CA ASP A 635 -1.42 -28.26 7.22
C ASP A 635 0.04 -27.83 7.39
N ALA A 636 0.92 -28.75 7.73
CA ALA A 636 2.36 -28.51 7.82
C ALA A 636 2.95 -28.13 6.45
N PHE A 637 2.50 -28.77 5.37
CA PHE A 637 2.89 -28.46 4.00
C PHE A 637 2.41 -27.07 3.56
N ILE A 638 1.14 -26.71 3.82
CA ILE A 638 0.61 -25.36 3.56
C ILE A 638 1.40 -24.32 4.36
N ALA A 639 1.65 -24.55 5.65
CA ALA A 639 2.37 -23.60 6.50
C ALA A 639 3.80 -23.35 5.98
N ALA A 640 4.50 -24.41 5.53
CA ALA A 640 5.82 -24.30 4.92
C ALA A 640 5.79 -23.50 3.61
N ILE A 641 4.77 -23.70 2.77
CA ILE A 641 4.60 -22.94 1.52
C ILE A 641 4.26 -21.48 1.80
N LEU A 642 3.33 -21.20 2.72
CA LEU A 642 2.96 -19.82 3.09
C LEU A 642 4.18 -19.05 3.61
N ALA A 643 4.98 -19.67 4.48
CA ALA A 643 6.21 -19.08 4.99
C ALA A 643 7.22 -18.78 3.87
N ARG A 644 7.40 -19.71 2.90
CA ARG A 644 8.26 -19.48 1.73
C ARG A 644 7.72 -18.37 0.82
N ASN A 645 6.41 -18.36 0.57
CA ASN A 645 5.77 -17.41 -0.34
C ASN A 645 5.75 -15.99 0.24
N GLU A 646 5.60 -15.85 1.56
CA GLU A 646 5.76 -14.57 2.26
C GLU A 646 7.16 -13.98 2.01
N GLN A 647 8.22 -14.80 2.11
CA GLN A 647 9.58 -14.36 1.79
C GLN A 647 9.78 -14.06 0.30
N ALA A 648 9.08 -14.76 -0.59
CA ALA A 648 9.13 -14.48 -2.04
C ALA A 648 8.45 -13.14 -2.36
N VAL A 649 7.32 -12.84 -1.72
CA VAL A 649 6.66 -11.54 -1.80
C VAL A 649 7.61 -10.44 -1.28
N LEU A 650 8.25 -10.67 -0.13
CA LEU A 650 9.27 -9.76 0.42
C LEU A 650 10.42 -9.48 -0.55
N TYR A 651 10.94 -10.52 -1.20
CA TYR A 651 12.00 -10.40 -2.20
C TYR A 651 11.57 -9.51 -3.39
N ASN A 652 10.38 -9.74 -3.93
CA ASN A 652 9.85 -8.95 -5.06
C ASN A 652 9.63 -7.47 -4.67
N MET A 653 9.16 -7.21 -3.46
CA MET A 653 8.99 -5.85 -2.95
C MET A 653 10.32 -5.13 -2.77
N GLN A 654 11.31 -5.80 -2.15
CA GLN A 654 12.67 -5.25 -2.01
C GLN A 654 13.32 -4.98 -3.38
N LEU A 655 13.10 -5.87 -4.36
CA LEU A 655 13.62 -5.72 -5.71
C LEU A 655 12.99 -4.52 -6.44
N ASN A 656 11.68 -4.30 -6.28
CA ASN A 656 11.00 -3.12 -6.81
C ASN A 656 11.59 -1.82 -6.24
N VAL A 657 11.76 -1.75 -4.92
CA VAL A 657 12.37 -0.57 -4.27
C VAL A 657 13.81 -0.36 -4.74
N TYR A 658 14.57 -1.44 -4.93
CA TYR A 658 15.94 -1.38 -5.49
C TYR A 658 15.94 -0.80 -6.91
N VAL A 659 15.09 -1.30 -7.81
CA VAL A 659 15.00 -0.82 -9.20
C VAL A 659 14.61 0.66 -9.24
N GLU A 660 13.62 1.07 -8.45
CA GLU A 660 13.19 2.47 -8.34
C GLU A 660 14.36 3.37 -7.91
N LYS A 661 15.07 3.01 -6.84
CA LYS A 661 16.22 3.80 -6.35
C LYS A 661 17.37 3.87 -7.35
N VAL A 662 17.67 2.77 -8.06
CA VAL A 662 18.70 2.75 -9.10
C VAL A 662 18.31 3.68 -10.27
N ALA A 663 17.05 3.64 -10.68
CA ALA A 663 16.51 4.52 -11.72
C ALA A 663 16.57 5.99 -11.30
N SER A 664 16.09 6.33 -10.10
CA SER A 664 16.16 7.70 -9.56
C SER A 664 17.60 8.21 -9.47
N ARG A 665 18.55 7.37 -9.00
CA ARG A 665 19.97 7.73 -8.97
C ARG A 665 20.48 8.07 -10.38
N ALA A 666 20.18 7.24 -11.37
CA ALA A 666 20.62 7.45 -12.75
C ALA A 666 20.01 8.74 -13.34
N GLU A 667 18.72 8.97 -13.12
CA GLU A 667 18.00 10.18 -13.54
C GLU A 667 18.62 11.44 -12.90
N TYR A 668 18.83 11.43 -11.58
CA TYR A 668 19.42 12.56 -10.87
C TYR A 668 20.86 12.85 -11.31
N GLN A 669 21.65 11.81 -11.60
CA GLN A 669 22.99 11.97 -12.14
C GLN A 669 22.96 12.59 -13.55
N ALA A 670 22.09 12.10 -14.42
CA ALA A 670 21.96 12.61 -15.79
C ALA A 670 21.47 14.07 -15.82
N MET A 671 20.44 14.38 -15.04
CA MET A 671 19.87 15.72 -14.98
C MET A 671 20.84 16.71 -14.33
N LYS A 672 21.58 16.28 -13.30
CA LYS A 672 22.65 17.09 -12.73
C LYS A 672 23.70 17.47 -13.77
N ASN A 673 24.20 16.49 -14.52
CA ASN A 673 25.19 16.72 -15.56
C ASN A 673 24.65 17.62 -16.69
N ASN A 674 23.36 17.54 -16.98
CA ASN A 674 22.70 18.33 -18.02
C ASN A 674 22.54 19.81 -17.61
N LEU A 675 22.14 20.08 -16.37
CA LEU A 675 21.82 21.45 -15.91
C LEU A 675 23.00 22.21 -15.31
N GLN A 676 24.05 21.50 -14.88
CA GLN A 676 25.19 22.13 -14.22
C GLN A 676 25.86 23.20 -15.11
N GLY A 677 25.90 24.44 -14.61
CA GLY A 677 26.51 25.57 -15.30
C GLY A 677 25.67 26.21 -16.39
N LYS A 678 24.41 25.78 -16.60
CA LYS A 678 23.48 26.43 -17.52
C LYS A 678 22.80 27.64 -16.89
N GLU A 679 22.59 28.69 -17.67
CA GLU A 679 21.63 29.74 -17.32
C GLU A 679 20.23 29.28 -17.70
N ILE A 680 19.27 29.44 -16.80
CA ILE A 680 17.89 28.98 -16.97
C ILE A 680 16.95 30.16 -16.71
N GLU A 681 16.06 30.40 -17.66
CA GLU A 681 15.05 31.46 -17.62
C GLU A 681 13.63 30.86 -17.63
N ALA A 682 12.63 31.65 -17.23
CA ALA A 682 11.23 31.21 -17.17
C ALA A 682 10.59 30.90 -18.54
N ASN A 683 11.30 31.14 -19.65
CA ASN A 683 10.90 30.80 -21.01
C ASN A 683 11.80 29.71 -21.64
N ASP A 684 12.63 29.03 -20.85
CA ASP A 684 13.52 27.99 -21.34
C ASP A 684 12.72 26.86 -22.04
N PRO A 685 13.12 26.41 -23.25
CA PRO A 685 12.43 25.32 -23.94
C PRO A 685 12.36 24.00 -23.14
N GLY A 686 13.31 23.77 -22.22
CA GLY A 686 13.38 22.61 -21.34
C GLY A 686 12.69 22.78 -19.98
N LEU A 687 11.98 23.89 -19.75
CA LEU A 687 11.43 24.25 -18.44
C LEU A 687 10.52 23.18 -17.83
N ALA A 688 9.72 22.47 -18.64
CA ALA A 688 8.85 21.39 -18.17
C ALA A 688 9.67 20.23 -17.54
N ILE A 689 10.79 19.88 -18.16
CA ILE A 689 11.70 18.82 -17.67
C ILE A 689 12.40 19.31 -16.40
N ILE A 690 12.81 20.58 -16.35
CA ILE A 690 13.44 21.19 -15.17
C ILE A 690 12.47 21.25 -13.99
N THR A 691 11.22 21.65 -14.23
CA THR A 691 10.16 21.69 -13.21
C THR A 691 9.93 20.29 -12.64
N THR A 692 9.81 19.28 -13.52
CA THR A 692 9.64 17.87 -13.11
C THR A 692 10.80 17.38 -12.25
N TYR A 693 12.04 17.75 -12.61
CA TYR A 693 13.22 17.43 -11.82
C TYR A 693 13.20 18.10 -10.43
N MET A 694 12.85 19.39 -10.36
CA MET A 694 12.75 20.12 -9.08
C MET A 694 11.68 19.50 -8.17
N ASP A 695 10.53 19.15 -8.73
CA ASP A 695 9.45 18.45 -8.03
C ASP A 695 9.95 17.07 -7.53
N SER A 696 10.54 16.26 -8.40
CA SER A 696 11.03 14.90 -8.08
C SER A 696 12.08 14.89 -6.96
N VAL A 697 13.08 15.78 -7.03
CA VAL A 697 14.15 15.84 -6.02
C VAL A 697 13.61 16.28 -4.65
N TYR A 698 12.67 17.24 -4.62
CA TYR A 698 12.03 17.66 -3.38
C TYR A 698 11.18 16.53 -2.77
N GLN A 699 10.39 15.81 -3.58
CA GLN A 699 9.59 14.68 -3.10
C GLN A 699 10.48 13.54 -2.57
N SER A 700 11.55 13.19 -3.28
CA SER A 700 12.52 12.17 -2.84
C SER A 700 13.20 12.54 -1.52
N SER A 701 13.53 13.82 -1.33
CA SER A 701 14.05 14.31 -0.06
C SER A 701 13.05 14.13 1.09
N ARG A 702 11.76 14.40 0.87
CA ARG A 702 10.71 14.16 1.88
C ARG A 702 10.56 12.69 2.21
N ALA A 703 10.51 11.84 1.19
CA ALA A 703 10.45 10.39 1.34
C ALA A 703 11.62 9.85 2.20
N ARG A 704 12.82 10.38 1.99
CA ARG A 704 14.00 10.04 2.79
C ARG A 704 13.85 10.44 4.27
N VAL A 705 13.33 11.64 4.56
CA VAL A 705 13.05 12.05 5.95
C VAL A 705 12.01 11.15 6.60
N LEU A 706 10.92 10.83 5.89
CA LEU A 706 9.88 9.92 6.39
C LEU A 706 10.43 8.51 6.68
N ASN A 707 11.33 7.99 5.84
CA ASN A 707 12.03 6.73 6.09
C ASN A 707 12.86 6.76 7.38
N TYR A 708 13.64 7.83 7.62
CA TYR A 708 14.40 7.95 8.86
C TYR A 708 13.54 8.24 10.08
N LEU A 709 12.41 8.95 9.93
CA LEU A 709 11.42 9.09 11.01
C LEU A 709 10.84 7.73 11.41
N ASP A 710 10.49 6.87 10.44
CA ASP A 710 10.03 5.50 10.69
C ASP A 710 11.07 4.69 11.48
N ARG A 711 12.33 4.66 10.99
CA ARG A 711 13.43 3.97 11.67
C ARG A 711 13.70 4.54 13.06
N PHE A 712 13.58 5.86 13.23
CA PHE A 712 13.74 6.53 14.51
C PHE A 712 12.66 6.11 15.52
N VAL A 713 11.38 6.14 15.13
CA VAL A 713 10.26 5.68 15.97
C VAL A 713 10.39 4.18 16.28
N ARG A 714 10.75 3.35 15.30
CA ARG A 714 10.96 1.91 15.53
C ARG A 714 12.11 1.61 16.48
N SER A 715 13.21 2.38 16.40
CA SER A 715 14.33 2.26 17.35
C SER A 715 13.92 2.63 18.78
N LEU A 716 13.02 3.63 18.91
CA LEU A 716 12.42 4.02 20.18
C LEU A 716 11.51 2.91 20.73
N ASN A 717 10.59 2.40 19.90
CA ASN A 717 9.71 1.28 20.25
C ASN A 717 10.49 0.06 20.70
N PHE A 718 11.54 -0.29 19.95
CA PHE A 718 12.41 -1.39 20.32
C PHE A 718 13.07 -1.13 21.66
N ARG A 719 13.67 0.05 21.89
CA ARG A 719 14.38 0.37 23.14
C ARG A 719 13.48 0.41 24.38
N MET A 720 12.30 1.02 24.23
CA MET A 720 11.42 1.34 25.35
C MET A 720 10.22 0.40 25.51
N LEU A 721 10.11 -0.60 24.61
CA LEU A 721 9.01 -1.57 24.57
C LEU A 721 7.64 -0.89 24.40
N THR A 722 7.56 0.02 23.44
CA THR A 722 6.33 0.72 23.04
C THR A 722 5.88 0.30 21.64
N THR A 723 4.67 0.73 21.23
CA THR A 723 4.06 0.39 19.93
C THR A 723 3.59 1.61 19.15
N PHE A 724 4.25 2.75 19.37
CA PHE A 724 3.90 4.01 18.74
C PHE A 724 4.12 3.98 17.22
N ASP A 725 3.26 4.66 16.46
CA ASP A 725 3.49 4.92 15.04
C ASP A 725 3.84 6.41 14.82
N ILE A 726 4.29 6.76 13.60
CA ILE A 726 4.62 8.16 13.26
C ILE A 726 3.38 9.02 13.45
N PHE A 727 2.22 8.61 12.98
CA PHE A 727 1.00 9.43 13.02
C PHE A 727 0.60 9.83 14.45
N GLN A 728 0.62 8.88 15.38
CA GLN A 728 0.32 9.08 16.79
C GLN A 728 1.28 10.10 17.43
N LEU A 729 2.59 9.92 17.25
CA LEU A 729 3.59 10.78 17.90
C LEU A 729 3.79 12.11 17.17
N ALA A 730 3.94 12.06 15.85
CA ALA A 730 4.27 13.22 15.04
C ALA A 730 3.09 14.16 14.81
N PHE A 731 1.90 13.61 14.63
CA PHE A 731 0.72 14.38 14.21
C PHE A 731 -0.41 14.39 15.26
N GLY A 732 -0.16 13.81 16.44
CA GLY A 732 -1.04 13.88 17.62
C GLY A 732 -2.11 12.79 17.68
N GLY A 733 -2.22 11.95 16.65
CA GLY A 733 -3.28 10.94 16.54
C GLY A 733 -4.70 11.53 16.44
N GLY A 734 -5.69 10.68 16.22
CA GLY A 734 -7.10 11.06 16.21
C GLY A 734 -7.78 10.89 14.85
N ASP A 735 -7.64 11.89 13.97
CA ASP A 735 -8.31 11.94 12.67
C ASP A 735 -7.30 11.99 11.52
N ALA A 736 -7.50 11.18 10.48
CA ALA A 736 -6.66 11.18 9.27
C ALA A 736 -6.59 12.57 8.61
N ASP A 737 -7.65 13.36 8.79
CA ASP A 737 -7.74 14.74 8.26
C ASP A 737 -6.78 15.71 8.98
N SER A 738 -6.21 15.31 10.13
CA SER A 738 -5.17 16.08 10.83
C SER A 738 -3.79 16.00 10.16
N VAL A 739 -3.57 15.05 9.25
CA VAL A 739 -2.32 14.95 8.48
C VAL A 739 -2.22 16.18 7.57
N PRO A 740 -1.19 17.04 7.76
CA PRO A 740 -1.03 18.25 6.96
C PRO A 740 -1.06 17.93 5.46
N GLN A 741 -1.74 18.78 4.69
CA GLN A 741 -1.86 18.60 3.24
C GLN A 741 -0.48 18.59 2.56
N SER A 742 0.41 19.48 3.00
CA SER A 742 1.84 19.46 2.69
C SER A 742 2.66 19.04 3.92
N ILE A 743 3.43 17.95 3.82
CA ILE A 743 4.40 17.56 4.86
C ILE A 743 5.69 18.36 4.65
N THR A 744 5.72 19.57 5.21
CA THR A 744 6.84 20.50 5.11
C THR A 744 7.99 20.12 6.03
N ASN A 745 9.17 20.71 5.83
CA ASN A 745 10.29 20.53 6.74
C ASN A 745 9.94 20.91 8.19
N VAL A 746 9.19 22.00 8.36
CA VAL A 746 8.72 22.47 9.68
C VAL A 746 7.81 21.44 10.34
N ALA A 747 6.90 20.81 9.58
CA ALA A 747 6.06 19.74 10.09
C ALA A 747 6.89 18.51 10.51
N MET A 748 7.90 18.13 9.73
CA MET A 748 8.78 17.01 10.03
C MET A 748 9.73 17.28 11.22
N ARG A 749 10.19 18.52 11.41
CA ARG A 749 10.95 18.90 12.62
C ARG A 749 10.06 18.89 13.86
N SER A 750 8.82 19.38 13.73
CA SER A 750 7.84 19.31 14.81
C SER A 750 7.53 17.86 15.19
N ALA A 751 7.39 16.98 14.19
CA ALA A 751 7.25 15.54 14.36
C ALA A 751 8.43 14.95 15.15
N ARG A 752 9.66 15.23 14.73
CA ARG A 752 10.88 14.80 15.42
C ARG A 752 10.92 15.27 16.87
N SER A 753 10.57 16.53 17.15
CA SER A 753 10.51 17.04 18.53
C SER A 753 9.47 16.33 19.37
N ARG A 754 8.26 16.07 18.85
CA ARG A 754 7.22 15.33 19.58
C ARG A 754 7.63 13.88 19.87
N ILE A 755 8.31 13.22 18.94
CA ILE A 755 8.88 11.88 19.17
C ILE A 755 9.91 11.93 20.30
N GLN A 756 10.76 12.96 20.35
CA GLN A 756 11.73 13.14 21.44
C GLN A 756 11.03 13.39 22.79
N ASP A 757 9.98 14.21 22.82
CA ASP A 757 9.20 14.45 24.04
C ASP A 757 8.53 13.16 24.54
N ALA A 758 7.98 12.35 23.63
CA ALA A 758 7.41 11.05 23.96
C ALA A 758 8.47 10.07 24.49
N PHE A 759 9.68 10.09 23.94
CA PHE A 759 10.79 9.32 24.48
C PHE A 759 11.11 9.74 25.92
N LEU A 760 11.24 11.04 26.19
CA LEU A 760 11.50 11.56 27.53
C LEU A 760 10.40 11.13 28.52
N GLN A 761 9.14 11.26 28.13
CA GLN A 761 8.01 10.79 28.96
C GLN A 761 8.08 9.27 29.22
N THR A 762 8.46 8.49 28.22
CA THR A 762 8.60 7.04 28.38
C THR A 762 9.76 6.71 29.32
N VAL A 763 10.89 7.41 29.24
CA VAL A 763 12.01 7.25 30.19
C VAL A 763 11.58 7.55 31.62
N GLU A 764 10.80 8.61 31.83
CA GLU A 764 10.23 8.94 33.15
C GLU A 764 9.28 7.83 33.67
N ILE A 765 8.48 7.20 32.80
CA ILE A 765 7.62 6.05 33.16
C ILE A 765 8.46 4.84 33.60
N TRP A 766 9.59 4.59 32.94
CA TRP A 766 10.53 3.55 33.37
C TRP A 766 11.21 3.92 34.69
N GLY A 767 11.45 5.19 35.00
CA GLY A 767 11.72 5.68 36.36
C GLY A 767 12.98 5.17 37.07
N SER A 768 13.82 4.39 36.39
CA SER A 768 15.13 3.95 36.88
C SER A 768 16.05 3.59 35.72
N GLU A 769 17.35 3.53 35.97
CA GLU A 769 18.31 2.91 35.05
C GLU A 769 18.17 1.37 35.10
N PRO A 770 18.53 0.65 34.02
CA PRO A 770 18.55 -0.79 34.03
C PRO A 770 19.73 -1.32 34.84
N ALA A 771 19.51 -2.44 35.55
CA ALA A 771 20.58 -3.16 36.24
C ALA A 771 21.49 -3.87 35.24
N ARG A 772 22.80 -3.87 35.49
CA ARG A 772 23.80 -4.59 34.69
C ARG A 772 23.96 -6.02 35.20
N PHE A 773 24.12 -6.97 34.29
CA PHE A 773 24.54 -8.33 34.60
C PHE A 773 25.70 -8.75 33.68
N PRO A 774 26.87 -9.10 34.21
CA PRO A 774 27.31 -8.83 35.58
C PRO A 774 27.37 -7.33 35.89
N ALA A 775 27.47 -6.96 37.17
CA ALA A 775 27.61 -5.56 37.59
C ALA A 775 28.87 -4.88 36.99
N ASP A 776 29.92 -5.66 36.76
CA ASP A 776 31.15 -5.28 36.06
C ASP A 776 31.32 -6.23 34.86
N PHE A 777 31.36 -5.70 33.62
CA PHE A 777 31.49 -6.52 32.40
C PHE A 777 32.89 -7.11 32.18
N ASN A 778 33.86 -6.75 33.02
CA ASN A 778 35.15 -7.45 33.13
C ASN A 778 35.05 -8.69 34.03
N ASN A 779 33.95 -8.84 34.79
CA ASN A 779 33.69 -10.05 35.56
C ASN A 779 33.50 -11.23 34.59
N PRO A 780 34.14 -12.39 34.83
CA PRO A 780 34.02 -13.54 33.96
C PRO A 780 32.60 -14.12 33.88
N ARG A 781 31.72 -13.90 34.85
CA ARG A 781 30.40 -14.57 34.93
C ARG A 781 29.22 -13.61 34.74
N GLY A 782 28.48 -13.77 33.65
CA GLY A 782 27.17 -13.19 33.44
C GLY A 782 26.03 -14.12 33.89
N LYS A 783 24.84 -13.93 33.30
CA LYS A 783 23.68 -14.80 33.55
C LYS A 783 23.79 -16.06 32.70
N ARG A 784 23.66 -17.23 33.32
CA ARG A 784 23.86 -18.53 32.67
C ARG A 784 22.57 -19.26 32.37
N ILE A 785 22.47 -19.78 31.14
CA ILE A 785 21.38 -20.65 30.71
C ILE A 785 21.99 -21.97 30.24
N TYR A 786 21.70 -23.03 31.00
CA TYR A 786 22.22 -24.37 30.77
C TYR A 786 21.40 -25.09 29.70
N LEU A 787 22.08 -25.88 28.88
CA LEU A 787 21.42 -26.79 27.95
C LEU A 787 20.77 -27.93 28.73
N ASP A 788 19.62 -28.39 28.26
CA ASP A 788 19.03 -29.64 28.75
C ASP A 788 19.85 -30.86 28.30
N GLU A 789 19.58 -32.02 28.90
CA GLU A 789 20.33 -33.26 28.63
C GLU A 789 20.30 -33.67 27.14
N LYS A 790 19.18 -33.40 26.45
CA LYS A 790 18.99 -33.74 25.05
C LYS A 790 19.84 -32.84 24.16
N SER A 791 19.77 -31.52 24.36
CA SER A 791 20.57 -30.54 23.63
C SER A 791 22.07 -30.72 23.89
N LEU A 792 22.48 -31.07 25.12
CA LEU A 792 23.87 -31.37 25.44
C LEU A 792 24.36 -32.61 24.69
N SER A 793 23.54 -33.66 24.62
CA SER A 793 23.89 -34.89 23.89
C SER A 793 24.03 -34.62 22.39
N ILE A 794 23.10 -33.87 21.79
CA ILE A 794 23.18 -33.45 20.38
C ILE A 794 24.45 -32.62 20.13
N LEU A 795 24.77 -31.67 21.01
CA LEU A 795 25.97 -30.85 20.86
C LEU A 795 27.27 -31.68 20.93
N LYS A 796 27.32 -32.71 21.79
CA LYS A 796 28.49 -33.58 21.92
C LYS A 796 28.70 -34.47 20.69
N THR A 797 27.64 -34.87 19.99
CA THR A 797 27.73 -35.74 18.81
C THR A 797 27.83 -34.97 17.50
N GLU A 798 26.99 -33.94 17.32
CA GLU A 798 26.88 -33.19 16.07
C GLU A 798 27.74 -31.92 16.04
N HIS A 799 28.28 -31.50 17.20
CA HIS A 799 29.01 -30.24 17.37
C HIS A 799 28.22 -28.99 16.96
N GLN A 800 26.89 -29.12 16.85
CA GLN A 800 25.96 -28.07 16.54
C GLN A 800 24.63 -28.34 17.25
N VAL A 801 23.97 -27.30 17.77
CA VAL A 801 22.65 -27.43 18.40
C VAL A 801 21.86 -26.13 18.31
N THR A 802 20.52 -26.22 18.29
CA THR A 802 19.63 -25.07 18.47
C THR A 802 19.04 -25.11 19.88
N VAL A 803 19.11 -23.99 20.60
CA VAL A 803 18.72 -23.88 22.01
C VAL A 803 17.57 -22.87 22.13
N ASN A 804 16.41 -23.36 22.55
CA ASN A 804 15.24 -22.52 22.80
C ASN A 804 15.26 -22.05 24.26
N ILE A 805 15.38 -20.75 24.47
CA ILE A 805 15.35 -20.14 25.80
C ILE A 805 13.93 -19.64 26.06
N PRO A 806 13.21 -20.16 27.06
CA PRO A 806 11.83 -19.74 27.31
C PRO A 806 11.79 -18.29 27.78
N VAL A 807 10.82 -17.53 27.25
CA VAL A 807 10.54 -16.15 27.64
C VAL A 807 10.15 -16.10 29.12
N THR A 808 10.71 -15.16 29.87
CA THR A 808 10.39 -14.96 31.28
C THR A 808 9.37 -13.85 31.47
N TYR A 809 8.19 -14.22 31.97
CA TYR A 809 7.14 -13.35 32.47
C TYR A 809 7.21 -13.27 34.01
N LYS A 810 6.47 -12.33 34.60
CA LYS A 810 6.45 -12.10 36.05
C LYS A 810 6.11 -13.37 36.85
N ASP A 811 5.22 -14.17 36.29
CA ASP A 811 4.61 -15.37 36.85
C ASP A 811 5.09 -16.66 36.15
N SER A 812 6.20 -16.59 35.40
CA SER A 812 6.82 -17.78 34.80
C SER A 812 7.11 -18.87 35.85
N THR A 813 6.60 -20.07 35.56
CA THR A 813 6.77 -21.29 36.35
C THR A 813 8.14 -21.93 36.14
N ILE A 814 8.67 -21.84 34.91
CA ILE A 814 10.03 -22.27 34.58
C ILE A 814 11.00 -21.20 35.09
N LYS A 815 11.79 -21.57 36.10
CA LYS A 815 12.79 -20.68 36.72
C LYS A 815 14.14 -20.83 36.04
N ASN A 816 14.68 -19.73 35.55
CA ASN A 816 16.05 -19.60 35.07
C ASN A 816 16.71 -18.33 35.67
N GLU A 817 17.98 -18.04 35.34
CA GLU A 817 18.67 -16.86 35.88
C GLU A 817 18.08 -15.51 35.41
N PHE A 818 17.16 -15.50 34.43
CA PHE A 818 16.37 -14.32 34.02
C PHE A 818 15.02 -14.20 34.76
N THR A 819 14.66 -15.12 35.64
CA THR A 819 13.43 -15.01 36.44
C THR A 819 13.40 -13.70 37.23
N GLY A 820 12.28 -12.99 37.19
CA GLY A 820 12.11 -11.71 37.90
C GLY A 820 12.65 -10.50 37.11
N CYS A 821 13.21 -10.75 35.92
CA CYS A 821 13.74 -9.71 35.05
C CYS A 821 12.82 -9.45 33.86
N CYS A 822 12.70 -8.17 33.49
CA CYS A 822 12.03 -7.72 32.28
C CYS A 822 12.98 -6.86 31.43
N ASN A 823 12.62 -6.62 30.17
CA ASN A 823 13.37 -5.86 29.17
C ASN A 823 14.86 -6.21 29.20
N ILE A 824 15.14 -7.51 29.07
CA ILE A 824 16.49 -8.07 29.07
C ILE A 824 17.15 -7.73 27.75
N ARG A 825 18.34 -7.15 27.82
CA ARG A 825 19.18 -6.77 26.69
C ARG A 825 20.53 -7.44 26.81
N VAL A 826 20.97 -8.07 25.73
CA VAL A 826 22.20 -8.86 25.68
C VAL A 826 23.22 -8.10 24.83
N TYR A 827 24.32 -7.73 25.46
CA TYR A 827 25.44 -7.03 24.82
C TYR A 827 26.55 -7.99 24.42
N ARG A 828 26.66 -9.11 25.14
CA ARG A 828 27.65 -10.16 24.90
C ARG A 828 27.03 -11.52 25.16
N ALA A 829 27.29 -12.48 24.28
CA ALA A 829 26.95 -13.88 24.52
C ALA A 829 28.20 -14.73 24.33
N ARG A 830 28.45 -15.59 25.30
CA ARG A 830 29.55 -16.55 25.30
C ARG A 830 28.98 -17.95 25.49
N PHE A 831 29.77 -18.94 25.15
CA PHE A 831 29.38 -20.33 25.27
C PHE A 831 30.41 -21.11 26.07
N GLY A 832 29.97 -21.70 27.18
CA GLY A 832 30.81 -22.45 28.11
C GLY A 832 30.62 -23.96 27.95
N LEU A 833 31.73 -24.70 28.03
CA LEU A 833 31.77 -26.17 27.98
C LEU A 833 32.52 -26.68 29.22
N THR A 834 31.80 -27.10 30.25
CA THR A 834 32.40 -27.58 31.50
C THR A 834 32.95 -28.99 31.30
N GLY A 835 34.25 -29.17 31.52
CA GLY A 835 34.93 -30.47 31.39
C GLY A 835 35.49 -30.77 30.01
N LEU A 836 35.47 -29.80 29.08
CA LEU A 836 36.20 -29.89 27.82
C LEU A 836 37.71 -29.88 28.10
N VAL A 837 38.44 -30.84 27.52
CA VAL A 837 39.89 -30.95 27.66
C VAL A 837 40.56 -30.82 26.30
N ALA A 838 41.66 -30.09 26.23
CA ALA A 838 42.48 -30.00 25.03
C ALA A 838 43.68 -30.97 25.13
N LYS A 839 43.88 -31.81 24.10
CA LYS A 839 45.02 -32.74 24.02
C LYS A 839 46.35 -32.01 23.86
N LYS A 840 46.31 -30.85 23.19
CA LYS A 840 47.35 -29.83 23.04
C LYS A 840 46.66 -28.47 23.04
N SER A 841 47.39 -27.36 23.14
CA SER A 841 46.77 -26.03 23.02
C SER A 841 45.97 -25.94 21.71
N ALA A 842 44.65 -25.80 21.82
CA ALA A 842 43.72 -25.96 20.71
C ALA A 842 42.78 -24.75 20.59
N TYR A 843 42.44 -24.39 19.36
CA TYR A 843 41.45 -23.36 19.08
C TYR A 843 40.04 -23.90 19.31
N VAL A 844 39.23 -23.17 20.08
CA VAL A 844 37.80 -23.40 20.25
C VAL A 844 37.07 -22.21 19.65
N GLY A 845 36.31 -22.46 18.57
CA GLY A 845 35.49 -21.46 17.90
C GLY A 845 34.02 -21.80 18.07
N CYS A 846 33.29 -20.93 18.75
CA CYS A 846 31.85 -21.02 18.93
C CYS A 846 31.18 -19.94 18.09
N ASN A 847 30.54 -20.33 16.98
CA ASN A 847 29.69 -19.43 16.22
C ASN A 847 28.28 -19.47 16.81
N LEU A 848 27.79 -18.33 17.30
CA LEU A 848 26.50 -18.19 17.97
C LEU A 848 25.61 -17.31 17.10
N VAL A 849 24.41 -17.80 16.79
CA VAL A 849 23.45 -17.07 15.95
C VAL A 849 22.16 -16.82 16.72
N HIS A 850 21.84 -15.55 16.95
CA HIS A 850 20.50 -15.12 17.34
C HIS A 850 19.62 -15.09 16.09
N THR A 851 18.51 -15.83 16.05
CA THR A 851 17.72 -16.06 14.83
C THR A 851 16.90 -14.86 14.35
N GLY A 852 16.78 -13.80 15.15
CA GLY A 852 16.32 -12.48 14.67
C GLY A 852 14.91 -12.10 15.09
N LYS A 853 13.97 -13.05 15.10
CA LYS A 853 12.65 -12.87 15.70
C LYS A 853 12.72 -13.13 17.19
N GLU A 854 12.31 -12.17 18.02
CA GLU A 854 12.46 -12.25 19.47
C GLU A 854 11.24 -11.71 20.23
N VAL A 855 11.13 -12.08 21.51
CA VAL A 855 10.13 -11.53 22.43
C VAL A 855 10.82 -10.82 23.58
N LEU A 856 10.39 -9.59 23.83
CA LEU A 856 10.84 -8.76 24.95
C LEU A 856 9.65 -8.44 25.84
N VAL A 857 9.83 -8.54 27.16
CA VAL A 857 8.76 -8.37 28.12
C VAL A 857 8.92 -7.05 28.86
N ASP A 858 7.86 -6.25 28.99
CA ASP A 858 7.87 -5.00 29.74
C ASP A 858 7.70 -5.21 31.27
N ARG A 859 7.66 -4.12 32.04
CA ARG A 859 7.46 -4.20 33.50
C ARG A 859 6.07 -4.70 33.91
N GLN A 860 5.09 -4.49 33.05
CA GLN A 860 3.71 -4.92 33.23
C GLN A 860 3.52 -6.40 32.85
N SER A 861 4.61 -7.09 32.47
CA SER A 861 4.60 -8.49 32.04
C SER A 861 3.90 -8.72 30.70
N VAL A 862 3.86 -7.69 29.83
CA VAL A 862 3.39 -7.79 28.45
C VAL A 862 4.56 -8.13 27.54
N GLY A 863 4.41 -9.19 26.73
CA GLY A 863 5.38 -9.58 25.72
C GLY A 863 5.16 -8.85 24.40
N LEU A 864 6.22 -8.25 23.86
CA LEU A 864 6.24 -7.64 22.53
C LEU A 864 7.20 -8.41 21.64
N THR A 865 6.74 -8.76 20.45
CA THR A 865 7.54 -9.47 19.44
C THR A 865 8.20 -8.48 18.51
N PHE A 866 9.51 -8.62 18.30
CA PHE A 866 10.28 -7.84 17.33
C PHE A 866 10.95 -8.76 16.31
N VAL A 867 11.17 -8.24 15.11
CA VAL A 867 11.89 -8.94 14.03
C VAL A 867 13.08 -8.10 13.59
N HIS A 868 14.26 -8.71 13.51
CA HIS A 868 15.45 -8.10 12.94
C HIS A 868 16.28 -9.19 12.25
N ASP A 869 17.31 -8.80 11.50
CA ASP A 869 18.16 -9.77 10.80
C ASP A 869 18.94 -10.65 11.79
N PRO A 870 19.19 -11.94 11.46
CA PRO A 870 19.96 -12.83 12.33
C PRO A 870 21.31 -12.22 12.71
N ILE A 871 21.68 -12.34 13.98
CA ILE A 871 22.95 -11.80 14.49
C ILE A 871 23.91 -12.98 14.69
N SER A 872 24.91 -13.08 13.82
CA SER A 872 26.01 -14.04 13.97
C SER A 872 27.16 -13.39 14.71
N ILE A 873 27.62 -14.02 15.78
CA ILE A 873 28.79 -13.59 16.55
C ILE A 873 29.71 -14.78 16.84
N THR A 874 30.99 -14.49 16.95
CA THR A 874 32.00 -15.50 17.30
C THR A 874 32.46 -15.27 18.73
N TYR A 875 32.38 -16.33 19.55
CA TYR A 875 33.14 -16.45 20.78
C TYR A 875 34.25 -17.48 20.55
N SER A 876 35.50 -17.05 20.62
CA SER A 876 36.62 -17.94 20.35
C SER A 876 37.76 -17.78 21.34
N TYR A 877 38.47 -18.86 21.60
CA TYR A 877 39.57 -18.89 22.56
C TYR A 877 40.54 -20.02 22.28
N VAL A 878 41.77 -19.90 22.79
CA VAL A 878 42.71 -21.01 22.86
C VAL A 878 42.58 -21.69 24.21
N LEU A 879 42.31 -23.00 24.20
CA LEU A 879 42.28 -23.84 25.39
C LEU A 879 43.59 -24.60 25.52
N SER A 880 44.32 -24.38 26.61
CA SER A 880 45.53 -25.12 26.94
C SER A 880 45.21 -26.44 27.66
N PRO A 881 46.11 -27.45 27.64
CA PRO A 881 45.88 -28.74 28.31
C PRO A 881 45.69 -28.63 29.83
N ASP A 882 46.18 -27.55 30.45
CA ASP A 882 45.99 -27.25 31.88
C ASP A 882 44.63 -26.59 32.19
N GLY A 883 43.78 -26.40 31.17
CA GLY A 883 42.48 -25.74 31.28
C GLY A 883 42.52 -24.22 31.18
N THR A 884 43.69 -23.61 30.96
CA THR A 884 43.79 -22.15 30.79
C THR A 884 43.13 -21.71 29.49
N ILE A 885 42.26 -20.70 29.57
CA ILE A 885 41.55 -20.11 28.43
C ILE A 885 42.16 -18.75 28.10
N ASN A 886 42.61 -18.58 26.86
CA ASN A 886 42.98 -17.27 26.31
C ASN A 886 41.94 -16.83 25.28
N VAL A 887 41.07 -15.89 25.66
CA VAL A 887 39.98 -15.39 24.80
C VAL A 887 40.56 -14.60 23.64
N LEU A 888 40.13 -14.94 22.42
CA LEU A 888 40.50 -14.26 21.18
C LEU A 888 39.34 -13.35 20.72
N ASP A 889 38.13 -13.92 20.62
CA ASP A 889 36.89 -13.20 20.33
C ASP A 889 35.91 -13.36 21.48
N ASN A 890 35.30 -12.27 21.93
CA ASN A 890 34.49 -12.29 23.15
C ASN A 890 32.97 -12.35 22.90
N GLY A 891 32.50 -12.57 21.66
CA GLY A 891 31.08 -12.69 21.35
C GLY A 891 30.25 -11.43 21.62
N ASN A 892 30.76 -10.26 21.23
CA ASN A 892 30.03 -8.98 21.42
C ASN A 892 28.91 -8.82 20.38
N LEU A 893 27.68 -8.55 20.83
CA LEU A 893 26.50 -8.28 19.99
C LEU A 893 26.20 -6.79 19.82
N ALA A 894 26.62 -5.99 20.81
CA ALA A 894 26.50 -4.54 20.83
C ALA A 894 27.74 -3.95 21.50
N GLU A 895 27.97 -2.65 21.31
CA GLU A 895 29.14 -1.98 21.85
C GLU A 895 29.14 -2.09 23.39
N ALA A 896 30.25 -2.60 23.94
CA ALA A 896 30.37 -3.01 25.33
C ALA A 896 30.71 -1.86 26.30
N ASP A 897 30.76 -0.61 25.81
CA ASP A 897 30.97 0.57 26.66
C ASP A 897 29.62 1.02 27.23
N VAL A 898 29.30 0.44 28.39
CA VAL A 898 28.02 0.59 29.09
C VAL A 898 27.89 1.93 29.83
N ASP A 899 28.97 2.70 29.90
CA ASP A 899 29.00 4.04 30.51
C ASP A 899 28.61 5.13 29.50
N GLU A 900 28.41 4.75 28.24
CA GLU A 900 27.84 5.60 27.21
C GLU A 900 26.57 4.95 26.62
N PRO A 901 25.58 5.74 26.16
CA PRO A 901 24.45 5.20 25.41
C PRO A 901 25.00 4.37 24.25
N ALA A 902 24.44 3.18 23.98
CA ALA A 902 24.88 2.33 22.86
C ALA A 902 25.06 3.17 21.60
N LYS A 903 26.32 3.46 21.23
CA LYS A 903 26.62 4.41 20.15
C LYS A 903 26.33 3.76 18.81
N SER A 904 26.67 2.47 18.68
CA SER A 904 26.63 1.78 17.39
C SER A 904 25.38 0.88 17.18
N TYR A 905 25.19 -0.15 17.99
CA TYR A 905 24.15 -1.17 17.76
C TYR A 905 23.17 -1.29 18.92
N ALA A 906 21.88 -1.49 18.62
CA ALA A 906 20.87 -1.84 19.61
C ALA A 906 21.14 -3.26 20.16
N ALA A 907 20.91 -3.49 21.45
CA ALA A 907 21.10 -4.82 22.03
C ALA A 907 19.82 -5.68 21.84
N PRO A 908 19.92 -6.90 21.28
CA PRO A 908 18.80 -7.84 21.23
C PRO A 908 18.49 -8.38 22.64
N GLY A 909 17.39 -9.07 22.79
CA GLY A 909 17.06 -9.86 23.96
C GLY A 909 17.76 -11.22 23.99
N ALA A 910 17.41 -12.00 25.02
CA ALA A 910 17.90 -13.36 25.19
C ALA A 910 16.95 -14.41 24.59
N PHE A 911 15.78 -14.00 24.07
CA PHE A 911 14.65 -14.88 23.74
C PHE A 911 14.27 -14.86 22.25
N PRO A 912 15.16 -15.28 21.35
CA PRO A 912 14.76 -15.55 19.99
C PRO A 912 13.71 -16.66 19.93
N VAL A 913 12.66 -16.46 19.14
CA VAL A 913 11.51 -17.38 19.01
C VAL A 913 11.93 -18.73 18.43
N GLU A 914 12.86 -18.73 17.48
CA GLU A 914 13.43 -19.95 16.88
C GLU A 914 14.71 -20.42 17.59
N GLY A 915 15.05 -19.80 18.73
CA GLY A 915 16.20 -20.16 19.54
C GLY A 915 17.53 -19.60 19.05
N TRP A 916 18.58 -19.92 19.80
CA TRP A 916 19.96 -19.63 19.47
C TRP A 916 20.60 -20.83 18.79
N LYS A 917 21.29 -20.63 17.67
CA LYS A 917 22.10 -21.68 17.04
C LYS A 917 23.52 -21.59 17.59
N VAL A 918 24.07 -22.73 18.01
CA VAL A 918 25.45 -22.90 18.46
C VAL A 918 26.15 -23.82 17.49
N ASP A 919 27.27 -23.40 16.93
CA ASP A 919 28.10 -24.20 16.02
C ASP A 919 29.56 -24.18 16.48
N LEU A 920 30.07 -25.35 16.85
CA LEU A 920 31.45 -25.56 17.31
C LEU A 920 32.37 -26.09 16.21
N ARG A 921 31.87 -26.31 14.98
CA ARG A 921 32.63 -26.97 13.91
C ARG A 921 33.82 -26.16 13.41
N ALA A 922 33.89 -24.87 13.74
CA ALA A 922 35.06 -24.03 13.51
C ALA A 922 36.23 -24.35 14.48
N SER A 923 35.99 -25.14 15.53
CA SER A 923 37.01 -25.54 16.51
C SER A 923 37.98 -26.58 15.93
N ALA A 924 39.16 -26.70 16.54
CA ALA A 924 40.10 -27.80 16.26
C ALA A 924 39.63 -29.11 16.91
N LEU A 925 38.50 -29.65 16.43
CA LEU A 925 37.77 -30.77 17.04
C LEU A 925 38.64 -32.01 17.30
N GLU A 926 39.61 -32.29 16.42
CA GLU A 926 40.56 -33.39 16.55
C GLU A 926 41.47 -33.31 17.80
N ASP A 927 41.75 -32.09 18.25
CA ASP A 927 42.58 -31.77 19.41
C ASP A 927 41.78 -31.59 20.70
N LEU A 928 40.46 -31.71 20.63
CA LEU A 928 39.54 -31.55 21.77
C LEU A 928 38.96 -32.90 22.19
N ASP A 929 38.71 -33.06 23.49
CA ASP A 929 38.04 -34.22 24.07
C ASP A 929 36.75 -33.78 24.76
N PHE A 930 35.62 -34.15 24.14
CA PHE A 930 34.27 -33.85 24.62
C PHE A 930 33.73 -34.91 25.60
N SER A 931 34.44 -36.01 25.83
CA SER A 931 33.95 -37.12 26.68
C SER A 931 33.66 -36.65 28.12
N GLY A 932 34.53 -35.78 28.66
CA GLY A 932 34.41 -35.16 29.97
C GLY A 932 33.43 -33.98 30.06
N VAL A 933 32.80 -33.57 28.95
CA VAL A 933 31.85 -32.45 28.97
C VAL A 933 30.58 -32.89 29.70
N THR A 934 30.34 -32.27 30.85
CA THR A 934 29.22 -32.55 31.77
C THR A 934 28.11 -31.51 31.68
N GLU A 935 28.45 -30.28 31.31
CA GLU A 935 27.50 -29.19 31.17
C GLU A 935 27.91 -28.28 30.01
N ALA A 936 26.93 -27.69 29.34
CA ALA A 936 27.12 -26.61 28.38
C ALA A 936 26.12 -25.50 28.68
N TYR A 937 26.53 -24.25 28.52
CA TYR A 937 25.68 -23.10 28.84
C TYR A 937 26.00 -21.87 28.01
N PHE A 938 24.98 -21.05 27.77
CA PHE A 938 25.18 -19.66 27.41
C PHE A 938 25.56 -18.84 28.64
N ASP A 939 26.51 -17.92 28.48
CA ASP A 939 26.85 -16.90 29.48
C ASP A 939 26.61 -15.52 28.87
N PHE A 940 25.51 -14.89 29.29
CA PHE A 940 25.05 -13.60 28.77
C PHE A 940 25.49 -12.46 29.66
N CYS A 941 26.04 -11.41 29.04
CA CYS A 941 26.22 -10.11 29.69
C CYS A 941 25.28 -9.07 29.06
N GLY A 942 24.70 -8.22 29.89
CA GLY A 942 23.91 -7.11 29.45
C GLY A 942 23.14 -6.40 30.54
N THR A 943 21.91 -5.97 30.25
CA THR A 943 21.10 -5.16 31.16
C THR A 943 19.66 -5.65 31.27
N ASN A 944 19.03 -5.42 32.42
CA ASN A 944 17.65 -5.79 32.66
C ASN A 944 16.98 -4.81 33.63
N TYR A 945 15.66 -4.87 33.67
CA TYR A 945 14.86 -4.28 34.75
C TYR A 945 14.27 -5.38 35.63
N ALA A 946 13.74 -5.00 36.79
CA ALA A 946 12.89 -5.86 37.60
C ALA A 946 11.40 -5.62 37.26
N PHE A 947 10.56 -6.65 37.44
CA PHE A 947 9.09 -6.58 37.32
C PHE A 947 8.39 -5.81 38.45
#